data_AF-A0AAN6ZY77-F1
#
_entry.id   AF-A0AAN6ZY77-F1
#
_cell.length_a   1.000
_cell.length_b   1.000
_cell.length_c   1.000
_cell.angle_alpha   90.00
_cell.angle_beta   90.00
_cell.angle_gamma   90.00
#
_symmetry.space_group_name_H-M   'P 1'
#
loop_
_entity.id
_entity.type
_entity.pdbx_description
1 polymer ?
#
loop_
_entity_poly.entity_id
_entity_poly.type
_entity_poly.pdbx_seq_one_letter_code
_entity_poly.pdbx_strand_id
1 'polypeptide(L)'
;MIDLGLARVSRLVQHTPQTWKAIHVAGTNGKGSICAYLSAMLTASGLSCARFTSPHLVDRWDCIAINGKPVSEAVFRDAEDMVKQRDREDRIGATEFELLTATAFEIFHRQRVQYGVVEVGLGGRLDATNVLKQKAVTVLAKIGLDHQSFLGNTIEEIALQKAGIIRPGVPCVVDGSNQPSVLEVIKKHAREVGADLHFPSTTSVADSLASENFEPHQIQNLACAHMAFRLACPDQNRSLTHFLPAIKQMQWPGRLQKLNLQKITGRQQEVLLDGAHNPQSAQVLAHYVNRHLRSGGKPVTWVLAATQGKDMDGIFGLLLQPGDQIAAVRFGPVDGMPWVKPADPAELLGVAARHGGQEAASYNAEHDVKEALTWASQAAGDGPLVIAGSLYLVSSLLSHIITMPPSHLIIVCGHAIWLGGPKNGWDEAEWLIEGYKQGETPTFIEHIKAGVQLLSQDADAVLVFSGGPTRKETRLSEAQSYHNLARANAYFNLLPPLTDDDDNNDRIIILEERALDSYSNILFSLIAFWRHHHHAVWPARLTIVSHAFKRTRLVDGHCAAIGFPLDRVGFVGIDPPGVEGMMGLEAGAAAAAAATTVGGEIEGEEEEEEKKKKAEAMRGVQLTMGLWAEDPHGVGEALAGKRRGRNCWGVHQRLFLDGEERLRSGVDVRVLEDGSEVLVEGGRRPWGRVSTETPPVQFTK
;
A
#
# COMPACT_ATOMS: atom_id res chain seq x y z
N MET A 1 26.76 27.20 -0.68
CA MET A 1 27.60 26.07 -1.12
C MET A 1 27.61 25.08 0.04
N ILE A 2 27.28 23.80 -0.20
CA ILE A 2 27.31 22.77 0.86
C ILE A 2 28.77 22.45 1.15
N ASP A 3 29.17 22.58 2.41
CA ASP A 3 30.49 22.19 2.88
C ASP A 3 30.52 20.68 3.17
N LEU A 4 31.19 19.89 2.33
CA LEU A 4 31.25 18.44 2.50
C LEU A 4 32.29 18.07 3.58
N GLY A 5 31.86 17.30 4.58
CA GLY A 5 32.76 16.85 5.65
C GLY A 5 32.07 15.89 6.62
N LEU A 6 32.87 15.09 7.33
CA LEU A 6 32.35 14.11 8.29
C LEU A 6 32.28 14.64 9.73
N ALA A 7 32.84 15.83 10.01
CA ALA A 7 33.00 16.32 11.37
C ALA A 7 31.65 16.56 12.08
N ARG A 8 30.69 17.20 11.39
CA ARG A 8 29.37 17.51 11.95
C ARG A 8 28.58 16.23 12.27
N VAL A 9 28.41 15.37 11.27
CA VAL A 9 27.69 14.10 11.47
C VAL A 9 28.40 13.20 12.49
N SER A 10 29.73 13.18 12.57
CA SER A 10 30.46 12.39 13.57
C SER A 10 30.15 12.84 15.00
N ARG A 11 30.01 14.14 15.24
CA ARG A 11 29.56 14.69 16.53
C ARG A 11 28.12 14.29 16.80
N LEU A 12 27.25 14.40 15.80
CA LEU A 12 25.82 14.12 15.92
C LEU A 12 25.55 12.65 16.30
N VAL A 13 26.26 11.70 15.69
CA VAL A 13 26.12 10.26 15.97
C VAL A 13 26.96 9.77 17.14
N GLN A 14 27.73 10.64 17.80
CA GLN A 14 28.58 10.26 18.93
C GLN A 14 27.75 9.65 20.08
N HIS A 15 26.51 10.12 20.23
CA HIS A 15 25.54 9.67 21.23
C HIS A 15 24.76 8.42 20.82
N THR A 16 24.93 7.93 19.58
CA THR A 16 24.17 6.81 19.02
C THR A 16 25.08 5.60 18.81
N PRO A 17 25.04 4.59 19.69
CA PRO A 17 25.86 3.39 19.53
C PRO A 17 25.53 2.61 18.25
N GLN A 18 26.53 2.42 17.39
CA GLN A 18 26.41 1.61 16.18
C GLN A 18 26.82 0.16 16.47
N THR A 19 25.95 -0.58 17.16
CA THR A 19 26.17 -1.98 17.57
C THR A 19 25.89 -3.00 16.44
N TRP A 20 25.27 -2.54 15.36
CA TRP A 20 24.89 -3.33 14.19
C TRP A 20 25.98 -3.35 13.12
N LYS A 21 25.96 -4.38 12.27
CA LYS A 21 26.91 -4.57 11.16
C LYS A 21 26.39 -3.87 9.90
N ALA A 22 27.20 -3.03 9.28
CA ALA A 22 26.79 -2.24 8.13
C ALA A 22 27.14 -2.91 6.80
N ILE A 23 26.16 -2.97 5.88
CA ILE A 23 26.37 -3.20 4.46
C ILE A 23 26.23 -1.86 3.75
N HIS A 24 27.36 -1.30 3.28
CA HIS A 24 27.41 0.08 2.83
C HIS A 24 27.54 0.18 1.31
N VAL A 25 26.57 0.79 0.64
CA VAL A 25 26.40 0.75 -0.82
C VAL A 25 26.59 2.14 -1.45
N ALA A 26 27.64 2.30 -2.26
CA ALA A 26 27.84 3.47 -3.12
C ALA A 26 27.65 3.13 -4.61
N GLY A 27 27.47 4.16 -5.44
CA GLY A 27 27.21 4.01 -6.87
C GLY A 27 26.56 5.27 -7.46
N THR A 28 26.50 5.34 -8.78
CA THR A 28 25.66 6.32 -9.48
C THR A 28 24.25 5.76 -9.60
N ASN A 29 24.11 4.57 -10.19
CA ASN A 29 22.83 3.88 -10.36
C ASN A 29 22.84 2.50 -9.66
N GLY A 30 21.67 1.95 -9.37
CA GLY A 30 21.50 0.61 -8.80
C GLY A 30 21.64 0.50 -7.27
N LYS A 31 22.10 1.55 -6.58
CA LYS A 31 22.27 1.59 -5.11
C LYS A 31 21.00 1.14 -4.34
N GLY A 32 19.90 1.85 -4.56
CA GLY A 32 18.61 1.51 -3.95
C GLY A 32 18.14 0.07 -4.23
N SER A 33 18.25 -0.41 -5.48
CA SER A 33 17.91 -1.79 -5.85
C SER A 33 18.78 -2.83 -5.15
N ILE A 34 20.09 -2.58 -5.02
CA ILE A 34 21.00 -3.45 -4.25
C ILE A 34 20.61 -3.47 -2.77
N CYS A 35 20.30 -2.30 -2.18
CA CYS A 35 19.88 -2.21 -0.78
C CYS A 35 18.56 -2.96 -0.54
N ALA A 36 17.63 -2.83 -1.47
CA ALA A 36 16.37 -3.55 -1.53
C ALA A 36 16.54 -5.07 -1.54
N TYR A 37 17.37 -5.60 -2.45
CA TYR A 37 17.65 -7.03 -2.54
C TYR A 37 18.35 -7.56 -1.28
N LEU A 38 19.32 -6.81 -0.75
CA LEU A 38 19.99 -7.16 0.50
C LEU A 38 19.01 -7.24 1.68
N SER A 39 18.12 -6.25 1.81
CA SER A 39 17.08 -6.25 2.83
C SER A 39 16.15 -7.46 2.69
N ALA A 40 15.74 -7.81 1.47
CA ALA A 40 14.90 -8.98 1.22
C ALA A 40 15.61 -10.30 1.61
N MET A 41 16.89 -10.46 1.24
CA MET A 41 17.67 -11.66 1.58
C MET A 41 17.91 -11.79 3.10
N LEU A 42 18.22 -10.68 3.78
CA LEU A 42 18.40 -10.65 5.24
C LEU A 42 17.10 -11.03 5.96
N THR A 43 15.97 -10.39 5.62
CA THR A 43 14.66 -10.72 6.19
C THR A 43 14.29 -12.18 5.94
N ALA A 44 14.47 -12.68 4.71
CA ALA A 44 14.18 -14.08 4.36
C ALA A 44 15.05 -15.09 5.14
N SER A 45 16.21 -14.66 5.62
CA SER A 45 17.11 -15.47 6.45
C SER A 45 16.80 -15.39 7.95
N GLY A 46 15.72 -14.69 8.35
CA GLY A 46 15.37 -14.45 9.75
C GLY A 46 16.34 -13.51 10.48
N LEU A 47 17.17 -12.76 9.75
CA LEU A 47 18.10 -11.80 10.31
C LEU A 47 17.42 -10.44 10.42
N SER A 48 17.40 -9.86 11.62
CA SER A 48 16.87 -8.51 11.79
C SER A 48 17.75 -7.50 11.08
N CYS A 49 17.16 -6.71 10.19
CA CYS A 49 17.87 -5.70 9.43
C CYS A 49 17.09 -4.40 9.33
N ALA A 50 17.82 -3.30 9.23
CA ALA A 50 17.28 -2.01 8.82
C ALA A 50 17.85 -1.60 7.47
N ARG A 51 17.09 -0.85 6.68
CA ARG A 51 17.50 -0.26 5.41
C ARG A 51 17.35 1.25 5.47
N PHE A 52 18.37 1.97 5.03
CA PHE A 52 18.35 3.43 4.84
C PHE A 52 18.73 3.75 3.39
N THR A 53 17.80 4.36 2.66
CA THR A 53 17.92 4.69 1.22
C THR A 53 17.65 6.17 0.98
N SER A 54 18.07 6.73 -0.16
CA SER A 54 17.77 8.13 -0.50
C SER A 54 17.65 8.38 -2.01
N PRO A 55 16.85 9.38 -2.44
CA PRO A 55 15.92 10.18 -1.63
C PRO A 55 14.75 9.34 -1.09
N HIS A 56 13.96 9.92 -0.17
CA HIS A 56 12.63 9.37 0.14
C HIS A 56 11.74 9.46 -1.10
N LEU A 57 10.69 8.64 -1.17
CA LEU A 57 9.83 8.60 -2.35
C LEU A 57 8.46 9.22 -2.11
N VAL A 58 7.70 8.76 -1.14
CA VAL A 58 6.35 9.24 -0.85
C VAL A 58 6.39 10.11 0.40
N ASP A 59 6.87 9.52 1.50
CA ASP A 59 6.96 10.16 2.80
C ASP A 59 8.40 10.18 3.27
N ARG A 60 8.79 11.20 4.03
CA ARG A 60 10.18 11.32 4.50
C ARG A 60 10.67 10.14 5.33
N TRP A 61 9.78 9.41 6.01
CA TRP A 61 10.12 8.21 6.77
C TRP A 61 10.24 6.93 5.93
N ASP A 62 9.75 6.91 4.69
CA ASP A 62 9.81 5.72 3.82
C ASP A 62 11.24 5.32 3.39
N CYS A 63 12.16 6.27 3.56
CA CYS A 63 13.58 6.10 3.32
C CYS A 63 14.24 5.17 4.35
N ILE A 64 13.55 4.88 5.47
CA ILE A 64 13.98 4.01 6.56
C ILE A 64 13.00 2.86 6.70
N ALA A 65 13.50 1.63 6.62
CA ALA A 65 12.69 0.43 6.80
C ALA A 65 13.32 -0.54 7.80
N ILE A 66 12.49 -1.24 8.58
CA ILE A 66 12.87 -2.32 9.49
C ILE A 66 12.27 -3.62 8.95
N ASN A 67 13.11 -4.64 8.76
CA ASN A 67 12.73 -5.96 8.24
C ASN A 67 11.89 -5.91 6.95
N GLY A 68 12.18 -4.92 6.08
CA GLY A 68 11.51 -4.73 4.80
C GLY A 68 10.30 -3.80 4.83
N LYS A 69 9.86 -3.32 6.00
CA LYS A 69 8.70 -2.43 6.15
C LYS A 69 9.13 -1.00 6.52
N PRO A 70 8.64 0.05 5.84
CA PRO A 70 8.86 1.44 6.25
C PRO A 70 8.52 1.68 7.72
N VAL A 71 9.28 2.53 8.42
CA VAL A 71 8.94 2.93 9.79
C VAL A 71 7.72 3.85 9.81
N SER A 72 6.98 3.87 10.92
CA SER A 72 5.87 4.80 11.09
C SER A 72 6.36 6.24 11.25
N GLU A 73 5.50 7.22 10.94
CA GLU A 73 5.81 8.63 11.17
C GLU A 73 6.19 8.89 12.63
N ALA A 74 5.46 8.31 13.60
CA ALA A 74 5.72 8.50 15.01
C ALA A 74 7.15 8.06 15.40
N VAL A 75 7.58 6.86 14.95
CA VAL A 75 8.94 6.36 15.21
C VAL A 75 9.99 7.26 14.58
N PHE A 76 9.73 7.74 13.36
CA PHE A 76 10.64 8.64 12.67
C PHE A 76 10.77 10.00 13.37
N ARG A 77 9.65 10.64 13.70
CA ARG A 77 9.60 11.97 14.32
C ARG A 77 10.24 11.96 15.70
N ASP A 78 9.96 10.95 16.51
CA ASP A 78 10.56 10.81 17.83
C ASP A 78 12.09 10.73 17.76
N ALA A 79 12.64 9.90 16.86
CA ALA A 79 14.09 9.82 16.65
C ALA A 79 14.67 11.12 16.06
N GLU A 80 13.95 11.75 15.12
CA GLU A 80 14.37 12.99 14.50
C GLU A 80 14.43 14.15 15.50
N ASP A 81 13.42 14.30 16.35
CA ASP A 81 13.36 15.38 17.33
C ASP A 81 14.50 15.30 18.33
N MET A 82 14.86 14.08 18.75
CA MET A 82 16.06 13.84 19.56
C MET A 82 17.34 14.27 18.83
N VAL A 83 17.48 13.94 17.55
CA VAL A 83 18.65 14.32 16.75
C VAL A 83 18.72 15.83 16.54
N LYS A 84 17.59 16.49 16.23
CA LYS A 84 17.49 17.96 16.10
C LYS A 84 17.73 18.67 17.43
N GLN A 85 17.35 18.07 18.55
CA GLN A 85 17.66 18.59 19.87
C GLN A 85 19.19 18.57 20.09
N ARG A 86 19.85 17.44 19.82
CA ARG A 86 21.32 17.32 19.90
C ARG A 86 22.04 18.35 19.01
N ASP A 87 21.60 18.49 17.75
CA ASP A 87 22.17 19.47 16.82
C ASP A 87 22.11 20.91 17.36
N ARG A 88 20.99 21.29 17.99
CA ARG A 88 20.79 22.61 18.62
C ARG A 88 21.63 22.79 19.90
N GLU A 89 21.61 21.82 20.79
CA GLU A 89 22.31 21.88 22.08
C GLU A 89 23.83 21.95 21.88
N ASP A 90 24.36 21.14 20.97
CA ASP A 90 25.79 21.07 20.67
C ASP A 90 26.25 22.09 19.61
N ARG A 91 25.31 22.88 19.07
CA ARG A 91 25.56 23.88 18.01
C ARG A 91 26.35 23.28 16.85
N ILE A 92 25.91 22.12 16.36
CA ILE A 92 26.60 21.38 15.30
C ILE A 92 26.36 22.04 13.94
N GLY A 93 25.12 22.46 13.67
CA GLY A 93 24.73 23.07 12.40
C GLY A 93 24.74 22.03 11.26
N ALA A 94 24.22 20.83 11.55
CA ALA A 94 24.15 19.73 10.61
C ALA A 94 23.22 20.07 9.42
N THR A 95 23.60 19.58 8.25
CA THR A 95 22.75 19.63 7.05
C THR A 95 21.58 18.66 7.16
N GLU A 96 20.53 18.85 6.35
CA GLU A 96 19.36 17.95 6.34
C GLU A 96 19.71 16.47 6.12
N PHE A 97 20.71 16.19 5.27
CA PHE A 97 21.14 14.80 5.04
C PHE A 97 21.95 14.23 6.22
N GLU A 98 22.72 15.06 6.92
CA GLU A 98 23.43 14.66 8.15
C GLU A 98 22.43 14.37 9.28
N LEU A 99 21.40 15.21 9.43
CA LEU A 99 20.28 14.98 10.36
C LEU A 99 19.56 13.67 10.04
N LEU A 100 19.16 13.48 8.77
CA LEU A 100 18.47 12.26 8.33
C LEU A 100 19.30 10.99 8.58
N THR A 101 20.61 11.06 8.30
CA THR A 101 21.53 9.94 8.56
C THR A 101 21.60 9.59 10.05
N ALA A 102 21.71 10.60 10.91
CA ALA A 102 21.72 10.38 12.35
C ALA A 102 20.37 9.85 12.86
N THR A 103 19.24 10.33 12.34
CA THR A 103 17.90 9.81 12.62
C THR A 103 17.80 8.33 12.26
N ALA A 104 18.26 7.93 11.07
CA ALA A 104 18.29 6.53 10.67
C ALA A 104 19.12 5.67 11.63
N PHE A 105 20.30 6.13 12.02
CA PHE A 105 21.16 5.38 12.94
C PHE A 105 20.58 5.27 14.34
N GLU A 106 19.88 6.31 14.82
CA GLU A 106 19.16 6.30 16.09
C GLU A 106 18.04 5.24 16.07
N ILE A 107 17.26 5.20 14.99
CA ILE A 107 16.23 4.17 14.80
C ILE A 107 16.85 2.78 14.75
N PHE A 108 17.93 2.58 13.99
CA PHE A 108 18.59 1.27 13.89
C PHE A 108 19.08 0.79 15.27
N HIS A 109 19.64 1.70 16.05
CA HIS A 109 20.09 1.42 17.42
C HIS A 109 18.93 1.03 18.34
N ARG A 110 17.86 1.84 18.37
CA ARG A 110 16.69 1.62 19.23
C ARG A 110 15.94 0.34 18.87
N GLN A 111 15.87 0.01 17.58
CA GLN A 111 15.27 -1.22 17.07
C GLN A 111 16.18 -2.46 17.21
N ARG A 112 17.42 -2.28 17.71
CA ARG A 112 18.39 -3.36 17.99
C ARG A 112 18.61 -4.30 16.80
N VAL A 113 18.66 -3.75 15.59
CA VAL A 113 18.86 -4.57 14.38
C VAL A 113 20.24 -5.20 14.37
N GLN A 114 20.38 -6.33 13.68
CA GLN A 114 21.69 -7.00 13.54
C GLN A 114 22.49 -6.40 12.38
N TYR A 115 21.79 -6.05 11.29
CA TYR A 115 22.39 -5.49 10.08
C TYR A 115 21.75 -4.16 9.70
N GLY A 116 22.56 -3.20 9.27
CA GLY A 116 22.12 -1.96 8.63
C GLY A 116 22.56 -1.93 7.17
N VAL A 117 21.61 -1.91 6.24
CA VAL A 117 21.85 -1.75 4.81
C VAL A 117 21.74 -0.26 4.47
N VAL A 118 22.87 0.38 4.21
CA VAL A 118 22.97 1.84 4.13
C VAL A 118 23.42 2.28 2.74
N GLU A 119 22.55 3.02 2.06
CA GLU A 119 22.84 3.69 0.79
C GLU A 119 23.58 5.01 1.04
N VAL A 120 24.66 5.23 0.27
CA VAL A 120 25.32 6.54 0.18
C VAL A 120 24.42 7.54 -0.51
N GLY A 121 24.27 8.73 0.08
CA GLY A 121 23.53 9.84 -0.53
C GLY A 121 24.28 10.44 -1.73
N LEU A 122 25.45 11.03 -1.48
CA LEU A 122 26.25 11.69 -2.50
C LEU A 122 27.73 11.32 -2.40
N GLY A 123 28.31 10.86 -3.51
CA GLY A 123 29.73 10.52 -3.57
C GLY A 123 30.05 9.25 -2.79
N GLY A 124 30.63 9.39 -1.59
CA GLY A 124 31.01 8.28 -0.72
C GLY A 124 32.04 8.68 0.33
N ARG A 125 33.18 9.25 -0.09
CA ARG A 125 34.29 9.63 0.79
C ARG A 125 33.87 10.56 1.94
N LEU A 126 33.15 11.63 1.61
CA LEU A 126 32.68 12.65 2.55
C LEU A 126 31.17 12.59 2.76
N ASP A 127 30.52 11.51 2.34
CA ASP A 127 29.09 11.31 2.56
C ASP A 127 28.81 11.10 4.06
N ALA A 128 27.68 11.62 4.56
CA ALA A 128 27.32 11.53 5.96
C ALA A 128 27.28 10.08 6.47
N THR A 129 26.89 9.12 5.62
CA THR A 129 26.85 7.69 5.96
C THR A 129 28.25 7.08 6.14
N ASN A 130 29.32 7.75 5.72
CA ASN A 130 30.68 7.22 5.84
C ASN A 130 31.27 7.24 7.26
N VAL A 131 30.49 7.74 8.24
CA VAL A 131 30.78 7.63 9.69
C VAL A 131 30.48 6.25 10.29
N LEU A 132 30.02 5.31 9.47
CA LEU A 132 29.78 3.92 9.87
C LEU A 132 31.03 3.27 10.50
N LYS A 133 30.88 2.78 11.74
CA LYS A 133 31.98 2.19 12.53
C LYS A 133 32.25 0.72 12.18
N GLN A 134 31.19 -0.10 12.06
CA GLN A 134 31.31 -1.55 11.88
C GLN A 134 30.82 -1.99 10.50
N LYS A 135 31.61 -1.74 9.45
CA LYS A 135 31.28 -2.20 8.09
C LYS A 135 31.60 -3.70 7.95
N ALA A 136 30.59 -4.51 7.64
CA ALA A 136 30.77 -5.92 7.31
C ALA A 136 31.19 -6.10 5.84
N VAL A 137 30.62 -5.29 4.94
CA VAL A 137 30.95 -5.30 3.51
C VAL A 137 30.63 -3.94 2.90
N THR A 138 31.42 -3.52 1.91
CA THR A 138 31.10 -2.36 1.07
C THR A 138 30.73 -2.79 -0.34
N VAL A 139 29.86 -2.05 -1.02
CA VAL A 139 29.43 -2.34 -2.38
C VAL A 139 29.59 -1.10 -3.25
N LEU A 140 30.26 -1.24 -4.39
CA LEU A 140 30.35 -0.23 -5.44
C LEU A 140 29.52 -0.72 -6.63
N ALA A 141 28.31 -0.17 -6.75
CA ALA A 141 27.40 -0.41 -7.86
C ALA A 141 27.90 0.27 -9.14
N LYS A 142 27.02 0.36 -10.15
CA LYS A 142 27.35 1.02 -11.41
C LYS A 142 27.75 2.49 -11.19
N ILE A 143 28.89 2.89 -11.74
CA ILE A 143 29.43 4.24 -11.72
C ILE A 143 29.23 4.88 -13.10
N GLY A 144 28.82 6.14 -13.08
CA GLY A 144 28.58 6.98 -14.25
C GLY A 144 28.66 8.45 -13.88
N LEU A 145 28.69 9.31 -14.89
CA LEU A 145 28.68 10.76 -14.71
C LEU A 145 27.36 11.20 -14.07
N ASP A 146 27.47 11.78 -12.87
CA ASP A 146 26.38 12.45 -12.17
C ASP A 146 26.97 13.36 -11.09
N HIS A 147 26.24 14.41 -10.71
CA HIS A 147 26.63 15.39 -9.68
C HIS A 147 28.05 15.96 -9.88
N GLN A 148 28.42 16.27 -11.13
CA GLN A 148 29.78 16.69 -11.50
C GLN A 148 30.27 17.93 -10.73
N SER A 149 29.36 18.85 -10.40
CA SER A 149 29.66 20.05 -9.60
C SER A 149 30.18 19.73 -8.19
N PHE A 150 29.92 18.53 -7.66
CA PHE A 150 30.36 18.09 -6.33
C PHE A 150 31.43 17.00 -6.36
N LEU A 151 31.38 16.11 -7.34
CA LEU A 151 32.17 14.87 -7.33
C LEU A 151 33.37 14.87 -8.29
N GLY A 152 33.43 15.83 -9.22
CA GLY A 152 34.45 15.89 -10.26
C GLY A 152 33.84 15.86 -11.67
N ASN A 153 34.64 16.24 -12.66
CA ASN A 153 34.20 16.36 -14.04
C ASN A 153 34.48 15.09 -14.87
N THR A 154 35.21 14.13 -14.30
CA THR A 154 35.58 12.87 -14.95
C THR A 154 34.97 11.68 -14.22
N ILE A 155 34.79 10.56 -14.94
CA ILE A 155 34.25 9.33 -14.33
C ILE A 155 35.25 8.74 -13.33
N GLU A 156 36.55 8.96 -13.52
CA GLU A 156 37.63 8.54 -12.64
C GLU A 156 37.62 9.30 -11.30
N GLU A 157 37.39 10.62 -11.32
CA GLU A 157 37.24 11.42 -10.08
C GLU A 157 36.00 10.97 -9.29
N ILE A 158 34.88 10.77 -9.98
CA ILE A 158 33.65 10.25 -9.38
C ILE A 158 33.87 8.85 -8.79
N ALA A 159 34.60 7.99 -9.50
CA ALA A 159 34.95 6.66 -9.03
C ALA A 159 35.79 6.72 -7.75
N LEU A 160 36.78 7.60 -7.69
CA LEU A 160 37.62 7.79 -6.49
C LEU A 160 36.80 8.30 -5.29
N GLN A 161 35.88 9.24 -5.51
CA GLN A 161 34.98 9.70 -4.45
C GLN A 161 34.10 8.57 -3.90
N LYS A 162 33.55 7.72 -4.78
CA LYS A 162 32.73 6.56 -4.38
C LYS A 162 33.55 5.48 -3.69
N ALA A 163 34.76 5.21 -4.18
CA ALA A 163 35.70 4.27 -3.60
C ALA A 163 36.10 4.62 -2.16
N GLY A 164 35.94 5.88 -1.73
CA GLY A 164 36.22 6.33 -0.35
C GLY A 164 35.37 5.70 0.75
N ILE A 165 34.37 4.86 0.41
CA ILE A 165 33.68 4.03 1.40
C ILE A 165 34.47 2.78 1.79
N ILE A 166 35.47 2.35 0.99
CA ILE A 166 36.29 1.17 1.26
C ILE A 166 37.04 1.34 2.60
N ARG A 167 37.24 0.24 3.33
CA ARG A 167 37.91 0.21 4.63
C ARG A 167 38.94 -0.93 4.68
N PRO A 168 40.07 -0.75 5.40
CA PRO A 168 41.07 -1.80 5.56
C PRO A 168 40.46 -3.07 6.14
N GLY A 169 40.76 -4.22 5.55
CA GLY A 169 40.27 -5.53 6.02
C GLY A 169 38.75 -5.77 5.87
N VAL A 170 38.01 -4.84 5.26
CA VAL A 170 36.58 -5.01 4.94
C VAL A 170 36.44 -5.38 3.48
N PRO A 171 35.77 -6.49 3.13
CA PRO A 171 35.61 -6.89 1.74
C PRO A 171 34.74 -5.87 0.98
N CYS A 172 35.08 -5.65 -0.29
CA CYS A 172 34.34 -4.75 -1.16
C CYS A 172 33.87 -5.46 -2.43
N VAL A 173 32.55 -5.50 -2.64
CA VAL A 173 31.94 -5.99 -3.86
C VAL A 173 31.88 -4.87 -4.89
N VAL A 174 32.26 -5.15 -6.13
CA VAL A 174 32.28 -4.15 -7.22
C VAL A 174 31.54 -4.71 -8.42
N ASP A 175 30.63 -3.91 -8.98
CA ASP A 175 30.00 -4.22 -10.27
C ASP A 175 31.08 -4.29 -11.36
N GLY A 176 31.35 -5.51 -11.83
CA GLY A 176 32.36 -5.79 -12.86
C GLY A 176 32.01 -5.25 -14.24
N SER A 177 30.77 -4.80 -14.47
CA SER A 177 30.36 -4.17 -15.73
C SER A 177 30.82 -2.71 -15.86
N ASN A 178 31.42 -2.12 -14.82
CA ASN A 178 32.00 -0.78 -14.89
C ASN A 178 33.09 -0.69 -15.96
N GLN A 179 33.30 0.52 -16.48
CA GLN A 179 34.31 0.76 -17.51
C GLN A 179 35.73 0.43 -16.98
N PRO A 180 36.67 0.01 -17.84
CA PRO A 180 38.02 -0.35 -17.41
C PRO A 180 38.72 0.74 -16.60
N SER A 181 38.58 2.02 -16.98
CA SER A 181 39.22 3.12 -16.24
C SER A 181 38.69 3.27 -14.81
N VAL A 182 37.38 3.11 -14.62
CA VAL A 182 36.74 3.07 -13.30
C VAL A 182 37.26 1.90 -12.47
N LEU A 183 37.32 0.70 -13.06
CA LEU A 183 37.81 -0.49 -12.37
C LEU A 183 39.27 -0.34 -11.93
N GLU A 184 40.12 0.26 -12.75
CA GLU A 184 41.53 0.52 -12.39
C GLU A 184 41.67 1.52 -11.24
N VAL A 185 40.86 2.58 -11.19
CA VAL A 185 40.82 3.52 -10.06
C VAL A 185 40.44 2.79 -8.77
N ILE A 186 39.40 1.96 -8.80
CA ILE A 186 38.94 1.19 -7.64
C ILE A 186 40.01 0.20 -7.19
N LYS A 187 40.61 -0.57 -8.11
CA LYS A 187 41.68 -1.53 -7.80
C LYS A 187 42.90 -0.84 -7.18
N LYS A 188 43.31 0.30 -7.73
CA LYS A 188 44.41 1.10 -7.17
C LYS A 188 44.09 1.54 -5.74
N HIS A 189 42.91 2.14 -5.53
CA HIS A 189 42.50 2.61 -4.21
C HIS A 189 42.37 1.47 -3.19
N ALA A 190 41.80 0.34 -3.57
CA ALA A 190 41.66 -0.82 -2.68
C ALA A 190 43.02 -1.39 -2.24
N ARG A 191 44.02 -1.41 -3.14
CA ARG A 191 45.41 -1.78 -2.78
C ARG A 191 46.04 -0.81 -1.79
N GLU A 192 45.81 0.49 -1.96
CA GLU A 192 46.32 1.53 -1.05
C GLU A 192 45.68 1.44 0.34
N VAL A 193 44.38 1.09 0.40
CA VAL A 193 43.64 0.95 1.66
C VAL A 193 43.87 -0.42 2.33
N GLY A 194 44.25 -1.45 1.57
CA GLY A 194 44.39 -2.83 2.07
C GLY A 194 43.04 -3.54 2.20
N ALA A 195 42.22 -3.49 1.16
CA ALA A 195 40.90 -4.14 1.10
C ALA A 195 40.78 -5.12 -0.06
N ASP A 196 40.08 -6.23 0.16
CA ASP A 196 39.84 -7.26 -0.85
C ASP A 196 38.67 -6.88 -1.76
N LEU A 197 38.88 -7.01 -3.08
CA LEU A 197 37.85 -6.75 -4.08
C LEU A 197 37.21 -8.05 -4.58
N HIS A 198 35.89 -8.06 -4.65
CA HIS A 198 35.10 -9.17 -5.17
C HIS A 198 34.27 -8.70 -6.37
N PHE A 199 34.44 -9.38 -7.51
CA PHE A 199 33.69 -9.13 -8.73
C PHE A 199 32.72 -10.30 -8.95
N PRO A 200 31.40 -10.12 -8.77
CA PRO A 200 30.44 -11.21 -8.89
C PRO A 200 30.24 -11.61 -10.35
N SER A 201 30.00 -12.91 -10.59
CA SER A 201 29.69 -13.42 -11.93
C SER A 201 28.23 -13.14 -12.28
N THR A 202 28.00 -12.26 -13.25
CA THR A 202 26.66 -11.94 -13.76
C THR A 202 26.08 -13.08 -14.58
N THR A 203 26.91 -13.85 -15.30
CA THR A 203 26.46 -15.02 -16.08
C THR A 203 25.83 -16.08 -15.19
N SER A 204 26.49 -16.43 -14.08
CA SER A 204 25.95 -17.43 -13.14
C SER A 204 24.61 -17.01 -12.53
N VAL A 205 24.44 -15.71 -12.27
CA VAL A 205 23.18 -15.15 -11.79
C VAL A 205 22.13 -15.15 -12.90
N ALA A 206 22.49 -14.75 -14.12
CA ALA A 206 21.59 -14.78 -15.27
C ALA A 206 21.07 -16.20 -15.54
N ASP A 207 21.94 -17.20 -15.50
CA ASP A 207 21.58 -18.61 -15.69
C ASP A 207 20.60 -19.09 -14.60
N SER A 208 20.85 -18.68 -13.35
CA SER A 208 19.95 -18.98 -12.21
C SER A 208 18.59 -18.30 -12.31
N LEU A 209 18.49 -17.24 -13.12
CA LEU A 209 17.29 -16.41 -13.31
C LEU A 209 16.72 -16.52 -14.72
N ALA A 210 17.14 -17.49 -15.53
CA ALA A 210 16.80 -17.55 -16.95
C ALA A 210 15.27 -17.60 -17.19
N SER A 211 14.50 -18.14 -16.23
CA SER A 211 13.03 -18.20 -16.28
C SER A 211 12.32 -16.97 -15.72
N GLU A 212 13.04 -15.95 -15.22
CA GLU A 212 12.49 -14.92 -14.33
C GLU A 212 12.42 -13.51 -14.93
N ASN A 213 12.72 -13.35 -16.23
CA ASN A 213 12.60 -12.10 -16.99
C ASN A 213 13.22 -10.85 -16.32
N PHE A 214 14.29 -11.02 -15.54
CA PHE A 214 15.02 -9.89 -14.98
C PHE A 214 15.77 -9.12 -16.07
N GLU A 215 15.67 -7.79 -16.02
CA GLU A 215 16.46 -6.93 -16.89
C GLU A 215 17.97 -7.05 -16.61
N PRO A 216 18.85 -6.91 -17.62
CA PRO A 216 20.29 -7.12 -17.44
C PRO A 216 20.93 -6.30 -16.32
N HIS A 217 20.46 -5.06 -16.11
CA HIS A 217 20.95 -4.20 -15.03
C HIS A 217 20.49 -4.68 -13.64
N GLN A 218 19.33 -5.32 -13.53
CA GLN A 218 18.88 -5.93 -12.27
C GLN A 218 19.63 -7.22 -11.97
N ILE A 219 20.00 -8.01 -12.99
CA ILE A 219 20.91 -9.15 -12.83
C ILE A 219 22.26 -8.69 -12.26
N GLN A 220 22.80 -7.57 -12.74
CA GLN A 220 24.04 -6.97 -12.21
C GLN A 220 23.88 -6.50 -10.75
N ASN A 221 22.81 -5.79 -10.44
CA ASN A 221 22.50 -5.35 -9.08
C ASN A 221 22.34 -6.55 -8.13
N LEU A 222 21.63 -7.59 -8.56
CA LEU A 222 21.36 -8.78 -7.76
C LEU A 222 22.63 -9.61 -7.55
N ALA A 223 23.50 -9.70 -8.55
CA ALA A 223 24.82 -10.30 -8.43
C ALA A 223 25.67 -9.61 -7.35
N CYS A 224 25.65 -8.27 -7.33
CA CYS A 224 26.32 -7.50 -6.28
C CYS A 224 25.69 -7.72 -4.90
N ALA A 225 24.36 -7.68 -4.81
CA ALA A 225 23.63 -7.89 -3.57
C ALA A 225 23.87 -9.30 -3.00
N HIS A 226 23.80 -10.35 -3.82
CA HIS A 226 24.00 -11.72 -3.38
C HIS A 226 25.43 -11.98 -2.90
N MET A 227 26.44 -11.47 -3.62
CA MET A 227 27.83 -11.56 -3.16
C MET A 227 28.04 -10.82 -1.84
N ALA A 228 27.50 -9.61 -1.71
CA ALA A 228 27.59 -8.83 -0.48
C ALA A 228 26.89 -9.52 0.69
N PHE A 229 25.72 -10.12 0.46
CA PHE A 229 25.02 -10.93 1.45
C PHE A 229 25.87 -12.10 1.95
N ARG A 230 26.49 -12.87 1.03
CA ARG A 230 27.35 -14.01 1.37
C ARG A 230 28.58 -13.61 2.18
N LEU A 231 29.16 -12.45 1.89
CA LEU A 231 30.32 -11.93 2.63
C LEU A 231 29.93 -11.38 4.01
N ALA A 232 28.79 -10.71 4.12
CA ALA A 232 28.30 -10.17 5.39
C ALA A 232 27.78 -11.26 6.33
N CYS A 233 27.20 -12.34 5.78
CA CYS A 233 26.52 -13.41 6.52
C CYS A 233 27.07 -14.80 6.10
N PRO A 234 28.35 -15.13 6.38
CA PRO A 234 28.96 -16.38 5.94
C PRO A 234 28.24 -17.64 6.43
N ASP A 235 27.63 -17.57 7.62
CA ASP A 235 26.86 -18.68 8.21
C ASP A 235 25.51 -18.94 7.49
N GLN A 236 25.06 -18.00 6.66
CA GLN A 236 23.81 -18.07 5.90
C GLN A 236 24.04 -18.33 4.40
N ASN A 237 25.11 -19.04 4.05
CA ASN A 237 25.51 -19.27 2.67
C ASN A 237 24.47 -20.11 1.89
N ARG A 238 23.51 -19.43 1.24
CA ARG A 238 22.45 -20.02 0.40
C ARG A 238 22.57 -19.57 -1.06
N SER A 239 22.06 -20.40 -1.97
CA SER A 239 21.96 -20.06 -3.39
C SER A 239 21.00 -18.88 -3.60
N LEU A 240 21.18 -18.13 -4.68
CA LEU A 240 20.27 -17.04 -5.03
C LEU A 240 18.83 -17.53 -5.22
N THR A 241 18.65 -18.73 -5.77
CA THR A 241 17.34 -19.35 -6.00
C THR A 241 16.52 -19.53 -4.72
N HIS A 242 17.18 -19.69 -3.56
CA HIS A 242 16.50 -19.76 -2.27
C HIS A 242 15.79 -18.45 -1.91
N PHE A 243 16.38 -17.31 -2.30
CA PHE A 243 15.85 -15.98 -1.98
C PHE A 243 14.87 -15.46 -3.03
N LEU A 244 14.69 -16.16 -4.15
CA LEU A 244 13.84 -15.70 -5.26
C LEU A 244 12.41 -15.32 -4.85
N PRO A 245 11.70 -16.10 -4.01
CA PRO A 245 10.36 -15.72 -3.58
C PRO A 245 10.34 -14.35 -2.88
N ALA A 246 11.28 -14.10 -1.96
CA ALA A 246 11.40 -12.83 -1.26
C ALA A 246 11.80 -11.67 -2.19
N ILE A 247 12.72 -11.93 -3.13
CA ILE A 247 13.15 -10.96 -4.14
C ILE A 247 12.00 -10.56 -5.06
N LYS A 248 11.12 -11.50 -5.46
CA LYS A 248 9.96 -11.22 -6.32
C LYS A 248 8.84 -10.48 -5.59
N GLN A 249 8.66 -10.73 -4.30
CA GLN A 249 7.66 -10.04 -3.48
C GLN A 249 8.10 -8.62 -3.12
N MET A 250 9.40 -8.34 -3.20
CA MET A 250 9.97 -7.04 -2.90
C MET A 250 9.49 -5.98 -3.90
N GLN A 251 8.89 -4.90 -3.38
CA GLN A 251 8.46 -3.75 -4.18
C GLN A 251 9.49 -2.63 -4.10
N TRP A 252 10.05 -2.23 -5.24
CA TRP A 252 10.93 -1.07 -5.33
C TRP A 252 10.30 -0.01 -6.24
N PRO A 253 9.55 0.95 -5.69
CA PRO A 253 8.72 1.81 -6.53
C PRO A 253 9.56 2.76 -7.40
N GLY A 254 9.03 3.08 -8.58
CA GLY A 254 9.69 3.94 -9.55
C GLY A 254 10.90 3.35 -10.27
N ARG A 255 11.04 2.02 -10.35
CA ARG A 255 12.06 1.33 -11.18
C ARG A 255 11.39 0.35 -12.11
N LEU A 256 11.20 0.75 -13.38
CA LEU A 256 10.43 0.03 -14.39
C LEU A 256 9.08 -0.48 -13.86
N GLN A 257 8.43 0.34 -13.03
CA GLN A 257 7.20 -0.04 -12.34
C GLN A 257 6.03 0.08 -13.30
N LYS A 258 5.21 -0.97 -13.41
CA LYS A 258 3.93 -0.91 -14.09
C LYS A 258 2.89 -0.29 -13.15
N LEU A 259 2.18 0.71 -13.64
CA LEU A 259 1.12 1.41 -12.93
C LEU A 259 -0.20 1.31 -13.69
N ASN A 260 -1.29 1.15 -12.93
CA ASN A 260 -2.64 1.32 -13.43
C ASN A 260 -3.12 2.74 -13.08
N LEU A 261 -3.44 3.54 -14.10
CA LEU A 261 -3.93 4.92 -13.94
C LEU A 261 -5.44 5.06 -14.16
N GLN A 262 -6.21 3.97 -14.18
CA GLN A 262 -7.65 3.98 -14.44
C GLN A 262 -8.41 4.94 -13.53
N LYS A 263 -8.04 5.03 -12.24
CA LYS A 263 -8.69 5.95 -11.29
C LYS A 263 -8.40 7.43 -11.57
N ILE A 264 -7.28 7.73 -12.23
CA ILE A 264 -6.84 9.10 -12.49
C ILE A 264 -7.32 9.57 -13.86
N THR A 265 -7.19 8.72 -14.89
CA THR A 265 -7.40 9.11 -16.30
C THR A 265 -8.42 8.25 -17.05
N GLY A 266 -8.96 7.18 -16.44
CA GLY A 266 -9.85 6.21 -17.09
C GLY A 266 -9.14 5.19 -18.01
N ARG A 267 -7.82 5.34 -18.20
CA ARG A 267 -7.01 4.46 -19.05
C ARG A 267 -7.01 3.02 -18.55
N GLN A 268 -7.20 2.06 -19.44
CA GLN A 268 -7.21 0.62 -19.11
C GLN A 268 -5.82 -0.03 -19.19
N GLN A 269 -4.97 0.44 -20.12
CA GLN A 269 -3.64 -0.10 -20.33
C GLN A 269 -2.66 0.41 -19.26
N GLU A 270 -1.77 -0.47 -18.83
CA GLU A 270 -0.70 -0.13 -17.90
C GLU A 270 0.22 0.97 -18.44
N VAL A 271 0.81 1.70 -17.50
CA VAL A 271 1.76 2.77 -17.71
C VAL A 271 3.10 2.36 -17.11
N LEU A 272 4.21 2.68 -17.79
CA LEU A 272 5.54 2.47 -17.23
C LEU A 272 6.00 3.70 -16.45
N LEU A 273 6.41 3.51 -15.20
CA LEU A 273 6.95 4.55 -14.32
C LEU A 273 8.41 4.24 -13.98
N ASP A 274 9.31 5.18 -14.26
CA ASP A 274 10.74 5.02 -13.95
C ASP A 274 11.42 6.33 -13.52
N GLY A 275 12.34 6.24 -12.56
CA GLY A 275 13.10 7.37 -12.02
C GLY A 275 14.34 7.77 -12.82
N ALA A 276 14.53 7.31 -14.06
CA ALA A 276 15.67 7.66 -14.90
C ALA A 276 15.84 9.18 -15.04
N HIS A 277 17.01 9.69 -14.67
CA HIS A 277 17.27 11.13 -14.52
C HIS A 277 18.74 11.52 -14.82
N ASN A 278 19.51 10.60 -15.39
CA ASN A 278 20.86 10.81 -15.90
C ASN A 278 21.08 9.94 -17.15
N PRO A 279 22.09 10.21 -17.99
CA PRO A 279 22.28 9.49 -19.25
C PRO A 279 22.37 7.96 -19.09
N GLN A 280 23.01 7.47 -18.03
CA GLN A 280 23.15 6.04 -17.80
C GLN A 280 21.81 5.35 -17.47
N SER A 281 20.98 5.95 -16.61
CA SER A 281 19.64 5.43 -16.30
C SER A 281 18.67 5.60 -17.48
N ALA A 282 18.80 6.71 -18.22
CA ALA A 282 18.05 6.95 -19.45
C ALA A 282 18.35 5.89 -20.52
N GLN A 283 19.61 5.49 -20.67
CA GLN A 283 20.00 4.41 -21.58
C GLN A 283 19.31 3.09 -21.20
N VAL A 284 19.27 2.74 -19.90
CA VAL A 284 18.59 1.52 -19.42
C VAL A 284 17.09 1.58 -19.75
N LEU A 285 16.43 2.70 -19.44
CA LEU A 285 15.01 2.89 -19.74
C LEU A 285 14.75 2.82 -21.26
N ALA A 286 15.58 3.46 -22.07
CA ALA A 286 15.46 3.43 -23.53
C ALA A 286 15.55 2.00 -24.08
N HIS A 287 16.50 1.18 -23.60
CA HIS A 287 16.60 -0.22 -24.02
C HIS A 287 15.33 -1.01 -23.68
N TYR A 288 14.77 -0.80 -22.48
CA TYR A 288 13.53 -1.43 -22.07
C TYR A 288 12.36 -1.00 -22.97
N VAL A 289 12.17 0.31 -23.16
CA VAL A 289 11.09 0.87 -23.99
C VAL A 289 11.20 0.38 -25.43
N ASN A 290 12.40 0.38 -26.02
CA ASN A 290 12.62 -0.07 -27.39
C ASN A 290 12.33 -1.57 -27.56
N ARG A 291 12.72 -2.39 -26.58
CA ARG A 291 12.53 -3.84 -26.64
C ARG A 291 11.08 -4.26 -26.40
N HIS A 292 10.38 -3.59 -25.47
CA HIS A 292 9.09 -4.06 -24.96
C HIS A 292 7.88 -3.24 -25.40
N LEU A 293 8.05 -1.94 -25.65
CA LEU A 293 6.92 -1.03 -25.90
C LEU A 293 6.81 -0.57 -27.36
N ARG A 294 7.93 -0.42 -28.07
CA ARG A 294 7.94 0.06 -29.47
C ARG A 294 7.62 -0.99 -30.52
N SER A 295 7.49 -2.26 -30.14
CA SER A 295 7.26 -3.37 -31.06
C SER A 295 5.90 -3.32 -31.79
N GLY A 296 4.95 -2.53 -31.29
CA GLY A 296 3.58 -2.43 -31.84
C GLY A 296 3.36 -1.37 -32.92
N GLY A 297 4.39 -0.64 -33.35
CA GLY A 297 4.29 0.40 -34.41
C GLY A 297 3.55 1.68 -34.02
N LYS A 298 3.08 1.80 -32.77
CA LYS A 298 2.51 3.03 -32.21
C LYS A 298 3.61 3.91 -31.61
N PRO A 299 3.48 5.25 -31.65
CA PRO A 299 4.42 6.15 -30.99
C PRO A 299 4.37 5.97 -29.46
N VAL A 300 5.47 6.31 -28.78
CA VAL A 300 5.50 6.33 -27.31
C VAL A 300 5.09 7.71 -26.84
N THR A 301 4.16 7.74 -25.89
CA THR A 301 3.76 8.97 -25.20
C THR A 301 4.52 9.07 -23.88
N TRP A 302 5.19 10.19 -23.67
CA TRP A 302 6.01 10.44 -22.50
C TRP A 302 5.40 11.51 -21.60
N VAL A 303 5.44 11.29 -20.29
CA VAL A 303 5.26 12.35 -19.29
C VAL A 303 6.61 12.59 -18.63
N LEU A 304 7.19 13.78 -18.84
CA LEU A 304 8.56 14.09 -18.46
C LEU A 304 8.62 15.27 -17.50
N ALA A 305 9.46 15.12 -16.48
CA ALA A 305 9.95 16.20 -15.65
C ALA A 305 11.45 16.01 -15.40
N ALA A 306 12.22 17.08 -15.27
CA ALA A 306 13.64 17.00 -14.89
C ALA A 306 13.95 17.97 -13.75
N THR A 307 15.02 17.70 -13.00
CA THR A 307 15.56 18.67 -12.04
C THR A 307 16.38 19.72 -12.79
N GLN A 308 16.25 20.98 -12.41
CA GLN A 308 17.00 22.09 -13.00
C GLN A 308 18.51 21.83 -12.96
N GLY A 309 19.20 22.07 -14.07
CA GLY A 309 20.65 21.90 -14.19
C GLY A 309 21.13 20.47 -14.49
N LYS A 310 20.23 19.51 -14.72
CA LYS A 310 20.58 18.18 -15.25
C LYS A 310 20.83 18.24 -16.77
N ASP A 311 21.59 17.28 -17.27
CA ASP A 311 21.88 17.09 -18.70
C ASP A 311 20.64 16.57 -19.45
N MET A 312 19.68 17.45 -19.72
CA MET A 312 18.42 17.10 -20.38
C MET A 312 18.65 16.66 -21.83
N ASP A 313 19.63 17.24 -22.54
CA ASP A 313 19.99 16.81 -23.89
C ASP A 313 20.48 15.36 -23.91
N GLY A 314 21.42 15.00 -23.02
CA GLY A 314 21.93 13.64 -22.93
C GLY A 314 20.88 12.63 -22.47
N ILE A 315 19.90 13.04 -21.66
CA ILE A 315 18.78 12.18 -21.24
C ILE A 315 17.78 12.02 -22.39
N PHE A 316 17.29 13.11 -22.97
CA PHE A 316 16.20 13.10 -23.94
C PHE A 316 16.64 12.53 -25.29
N GLY A 317 17.89 12.79 -25.70
CA GLY A 317 18.47 12.19 -26.91
C GLY A 317 18.63 10.66 -26.84
N LEU A 318 18.59 10.08 -25.64
CA LEU A 318 18.56 8.62 -25.46
C LEU A 318 17.14 8.05 -25.42
N LEU A 319 16.19 8.78 -24.83
CA LEU A 319 14.82 8.30 -24.60
C LEU A 319 13.92 8.47 -25.83
N LEU A 320 13.96 9.65 -26.45
CA LEU A 320 13.00 10.08 -27.45
C LEU A 320 13.37 9.58 -28.84
N GLN A 321 12.36 9.32 -29.65
CA GLN A 321 12.50 9.02 -31.07
C GLN A 321 11.51 9.86 -31.91
N PRO A 322 11.78 10.06 -33.22
CA PRO A 322 10.85 10.76 -34.10
C PRO A 322 9.43 10.16 -34.03
N GLY A 323 8.45 11.03 -33.80
CA GLY A 323 7.04 10.65 -33.71
C GLY A 323 6.52 10.39 -32.30
N ASP A 324 7.39 10.41 -31.29
CA ASP A 324 6.97 10.38 -29.89
C ASP A 324 6.17 11.63 -29.52
N GLN A 325 5.26 11.45 -28.57
CA GLN A 325 4.41 12.50 -28.01
C GLN A 325 4.89 12.85 -26.60
N ILE A 326 4.87 14.11 -26.20
CA ILE A 326 5.46 14.54 -24.91
C ILE A 326 4.51 15.45 -24.14
N ALA A 327 4.19 15.07 -22.90
CA ALA A 327 3.72 15.99 -21.87
C ALA A 327 4.89 16.39 -20.97
N ALA A 328 5.14 17.68 -20.81
CA ALA A 328 6.12 18.20 -19.86
C ALA A 328 5.40 18.78 -18.63
N VAL A 329 5.93 18.49 -17.44
CA VAL A 329 5.33 18.91 -16.16
C VAL A 329 6.40 19.19 -15.11
N ARG A 330 6.07 20.02 -14.12
CA ARG A 330 6.88 20.27 -12.93
C ARG A 330 6.47 19.28 -11.83
N PHE A 331 7.45 18.68 -11.16
CA PHE A 331 7.22 17.97 -9.91
C PHE A 331 7.05 18.98 -8.75
N GLY A 332 6.38 18.55 -7.68
CA GLY A 332 6.07 19.39 -6.51
C GLY A 332 7.28 19.71 -5.63
N PRO A 333 7.11 20.56 -4.60
CA PRO A 333 8.18 20.80 -3.62
C PRO A 333 8.58 19.50 -2.92
N VAL A 334 9.88 19.36 -2.65
CA VAL A 334 10.45 18.17 -2.00
C VAL A 334 10.70 18.48 -0.53
N ASP A 335 10.11 17.68 0.37
CA ASP A 335 10.25 17.88 1.81
C ASP A 335 11.73 17.82 2.24
N GLY A 336 12.16 18.75 3.09
CA GLY A 336 13.54 18.90 3.53
C GLY A 336 14.56 19.26 2.43
N MET A 337 14.14 19.55 1.18
CA MET A 337 15.06 19.87 0.08
C MET A 337 14.60 21.06 -0.78
N PRO A 338 14.42 22.27 -0.21
CA PRO A 338 13.90 23.45 -0.94
C PRO A 338 14.80 23.95 -2.09
N TRP A 339 16.06 23.50 -2.15
CA TRP A 339 16.98 23.82 -3.25
C TRP A 339 16.77 22.95 -4.50
N VAL A 340 16.05 21.84 -4.40
CA VAL A 340 15.70 21.00 -5.55
C VAL A 340 14.55 21.67 -6.29
N LYS A 341 14.81 22.13 -7.51
CA LYS A 341 13.83 22.83 -8.35
C LYS A 341 13.54 22.06 -9.63
N PRO A 342 12.27 21.98 -10.07
CA PRO A 342 11.94 21.42 -11.37
C PRO A 342 12.42 22.34 -12.50
N ALA A 343 12.85 21.76 -13.60
CA ALA A 343 13.10 22.47 -14.85
C ALA A 343 11.79 23.06 -15.42
N ASP A 344 11.91 24.02 -16.32
CA ASP A 344 10.75 24.63 -16.97
C ASP A 344 10.15 23.66 -18.02
N PRO A 345 8.83 23.36 -18.00
CA PRO A 345 8.20 22.57 -19.04
C PRO A 345 8.44 23.09 -20.46
N ALA A 346 8.49 24.40 -20.68
CA ALA A 346 8.81 24.97 -21.99
C ALA A 346 10.26 24.65 -22.40
N GLU A 347 11.19 24.65 -21.45
CA GLU A 347 12.58 24.21 -21.68
C GLU A 347 12.64 22.72 -22.02
N LEU A 348 11.91 21.88 -21.27
CA LEU A 348 11.80 20.44 -21.53
C LEU A 348 11.28 20.17 -22.96
N LEU A 349 10.20 20.83 -23.37
CA LEU A 349 9.63 20.69 -24.71
C LEU A 349 10.59 21.19 -25.79
N GLY A 350 11.29 22.31 -25.56
CA GLY A 350 12.30 22.82 -26.49
C GLY A 350 13.46 21.85 -26.71
N VAL A 351 13.94 21.20 -25.64
CA VAL A 351 14.95 20.13 -25.74
C VAL A 351 14.38 18.92 -26.46
N ALA A 352 13.16 18.49 -26.10
CA ALA A 352 12.51 17.34 -26.71
C ALA A 352 12.30 17.51 -28.22
N ALA A 353 11.97 18.71 -28.69
CA ALA A 353 11.81 19.03 -30.10
C ALA A 353 13.10 18.78 -30.92
N ARG A 354 14.28 19.00 -30.32
CA ARG A 354 15.58 18.70 -30.97
C ARG A 354 15.85 17.20 -31.14
N HIS A 355 15.19 16.36 -30.36
CA HIS A 355 15.38 14.90 -30.33
C HIS A 355 14.18 14.13 -30.91
N GLY A 356 13.35 14.78 -31.74
CA GLY A 356 12.27 14.12 -32.48
C GLY A 356 10.86 14.32 -31.91
N GLY A 357 10.71 15.10 -30.84
CA GLY A 357 9.41 15.57 -30.37
C GLY A 357 8.76 16.51 -31.37
N GLN A 358 7.46 16.34 -31.63
CA GLN A 358 6.70 17.26 -32.47
C GLN A 358 5.93 18.26 -31.63
N GLU A 359 5.99 19.55 -31.99
CA GLU A 359 5.29 20.63 -31.28
C GLU A 359 3.78 20.41 -31.25
N ALA A 360 3.20 19.94 -32.37
CA ALA A 360 1.78 19.58 -32.47
C ALA A 360 1.37 18.36 -31.62
N ALA A 361 2.36 17.60 -31.12
CA ALA A 361 2.18 16.43 -30.27
C ALA A 361 2.84 16.62 -28.89
N SER A 362 2.90 17.88 -28.46
CA SER A 362 3.48 18.28 -27.18
C SER A 362 2.46 19.01 -26.32
N TYR A 363 2.56 18.83 -25.01
CA TYR A 363 1.68 19.46 -24.03
C TYR A 363 2.46 19.98 -22.84
N ASN A 364 2.21 21.24 -22.47
CA ASN A 364 2.76 21.85 -21.27
C ASN A 364 1.70 21.86 -20.18
N ALA A 365 1.89 21.04 -19.16
CA ALA A 365 0.97 20.92 -18.03
C ALA A 365 1.33 21.84 -16.84
N GLU A 366 2.37 22.66 -16.98
CA GLU A 366 2.93 23.50 -15.91
C GLU A 366 3.15 22.73 -14.61
N HIS A 367 2.21 22.84 -13.66
CA HIS A 367 2.27 22.20 -12.34
C HIS A 367 1.25 21.06 -12.15
N ASP A 368 0.36 20.83 -13.12
CA ASP A 368 -0.74 19.88 -12.98
C ASP A 368 -0.34 18.49 -13.53
N VAL A 369 0.16 17.63 -12.64
CA VAL A 369 0.48 16.24 -12.96
C VAL A 369 -0.75 15.47 -13.45
N LYS A 370 -1.95 15.75 -12.91
CA LYS A 370 -3.17 15.05 -13.33
C LYS A 370 -3.57 15.45 -14.75
N GLU A 371 -3.44 16.72 -15.10
CA GLU A 371 -3.68 17.21 -16.45
C GLU A 371 -2.68 16.61 -17.45
N ALA A 372 -1.39 16.57 -17.10
CA ALA A 372 -0.35 15.91 -17.90
C ALA A 372 -0.69 14.44 -18.19
N LEU A 373 -1.10 13.70 -17.15
CA LEU A 373 -1.48 12.29 -17.26
C LEU A 373 -2.76 12.09 -18.10
N THR A 374 -3.73 12.99 -17.94
CA THR A 374 -5.01 12.95 -18.67
C THR A 374 -4.77 13.15 -20.16
N TRP A 375 -4.03 14.21 -20.52
CA TRP A 375 -3.65 14.47 -21.90
C TRP A 375 -2.84 13.31 -22.47
N ALA A 376 -1.82 12.82 -21.74
CA ALA A 376 -0.97 11.74 -22.22
C ALA A 376 -1.77 10.43 -22.42
N SER A 377 -2.72 10.12 -21.53
CA SER A 377 -3.58 8.95 -21.66
C SER A 377 -4.47 9.02 -22.91
N GLN A 378 -5.00 10.21 -23.23
CA GLN A 378 -5.80 10.45 -24.42
C GLN A 378 -4.94 10.37 -25.70
N ALA A 379 -3.79 11.04 -25.69
CA ALA A 379 -2.88 11.09 -26.83
C ALA A 379 -2.31 9.70 -27.19
N ALA A 380 -2.00 8.89 -26.17
CA ALA A 380 -1.54 7.52 -26.33
C ALA A 380 -2.65 6.59 -26.86
N GLY A 381 -3.92 6.81 -26.47
CA GLY A 381 -4.99 5.83 -26.66
C GLY A 381 -4.57 4.47 -26.07
N ASP A 382 -4.67 3.38 -26.83
CA ASP A 382 -4.13 2.08 -26.40
C ASP A 382 -2.61 1.90 -26.65
N GLY A 383 -1.91 2.95 -27.07
CA GLY A 383 -0.46 2.98 -27.29
C GLY A 383 0.36 3.06 -25.99
N PRO A 384 1.68 2.87 -26.04
CA PRO A 384 2.53 2.87 -24.86
C PRO A 384 2.66 4.26 -24.21
N LEU A 385 2.59 4.30 -22.87
CA LEU A 385 2.75 5.52 -22.07
C LEU A 385 3.84 5.31 -21.00
N VAL A 386 4.78 6.25 -20.92
CA VAL A 386 5.93 6.19 -20.01
C VAL A 386 6.07 7.50 -19.22
N ILE A 387 6.30 7.40 -17.92
CA ILE A 387 6.52 8.52 -17.01
C ILE A 387 7.96 8.46 -16.50
N ALA A 388 8.75 9.50 -16.75
CA ALA A 388 10.18 9.49 -16.46
C ALA A 388 10.82 10.88 -16.27
N GLY A 389 12.14 10.89 -16.09
CA GLY A 389 12.97 12.10 -16.06
C GLY A 389 13.36 12.57 -14.66
N SER A 390 12.59 12.19 -13.63
CA SER A 390 12.86 12.60 -12.25
C SER A 390 12.25 11.64 -11.23
N LEU A 391 13.04 11.24 -10.24
CA LEU A 391 12.54 10.57 -9.04
C LEU A 391 11.51 11.39 -8.26
N TYR A 392 11.55 12.72 -8.35
CA TYR A 392 10.59 13.60 -7.68
C TYR A 392 9.23 13.67 -8.40
N LEU A 393 9.20 13.38 -9.71
CA LEU A 393 7.93 13.17 -10.43
C LEU A 393 7.29 11.84 -10.03
N VAL A 394 8.11 10.78 -9.97
CA VAL A 394 7.71 9.46 -9.45
C VAL A 394 7.11 9.61 -8.05
N SER A 395 7.82 10.31 -7.16
CA SER A 395 7.37 10.69 -5.82
C SER A 395 6.00 11.36 -5.85
N SER A 396 5.87 12.50 -6.56
CA SER A 396 4.63 13.28 -6.64
C SER A 396 3.44 12.42 -7.10
N LEU A 397 3.66 11.54 -8.08
CA LEU A 397 2.64 10.65 -8.60
C LEU A 397 2.23 9.56 -7.59
N LEU A 398 3.21 8.88 -6.99
CA LEU A 398 2.93 7.83 -6.02
C LEU A 398 2.26 8.39 -4.76
N SER A 399 2.69 9.55 -4.27
CA SER A 399 2.01 10.25 -3.17
C SER A 399 0.57 10.56 -3.55
N HIS A 400 0.29 11.03 -4.78
CA HIS A 400 -1.08 11.25 -5.24
C HIS A 400 -1.90 9.95 -5.23
N ILE A 401 -1.34 8.85 -5.75
CA ILE A 401 -2.01 7.53 -5.79
C ILE A 401 -2.27 6.98 -4.39
N ILE A 402 -1.31 7.09 -3.47
CA ILE A 402 -1.39 6.55 -2.10
C ILE A 402 -2.33 7.38 -1.22
N THR A 403 -2.37 8.70 -1.43
CA THR A 403 -3.26 9.61 -0.70
C THR A 403 -4.67 9.65 -1.28
N MET A 404 -4.93 8.98 -2.42
CA MET A 404 -6.31 8.76 -2.84
C MET A 404 -6.99 7.93 -1.75
N PRO A 405 -8.05 8.46 -1.11
CA PRO A 405 -8.74 7.69 -0.12
C PRO A 405 -9.31 6.41 -0.76
N PRO A 406 -9.38 5.30 -0.01
CA PRO A 406 -10.06 4.11 -0.50
C PRO A 406 -11.48 4.48 -0.92
N SER A 407 -12.00 3.76 -1.91
CA SER A 407 -13.34 4.01 -2.44
C SER A 407 -14.27 2.80 -2.35
N HIS A 408 -13.76 1.65 -1.89
CA HIS A 408 -14.54 0.43 -1.77
C HIS A 408 -14.71 0.01 -0.30
N LEU A 409 -15.95 -0.15 0.14
CA LEU A 409 -16.28 -0.67 1.46
C LEU A 409 -16.76 -2.13 1.34
N ILE A 410 -16.10 -3.05 2.04
CA ILE A 410 -16.55 -4.44 2.24
C ILE A 410 -17.16 -4.55 3.64
N ILE A 411 -18.38 -5.06 3.75
CA ILE A 411 -19.04 -5.28 5.04
C ILE A 411 -19.24 -6.77 5.25
N VAL A 412 -18.68 -7.31 6.33
CA VAL A 412 -19.02 -8.65 6.83
C VAL A 412 -19.99 -8.46 8.00
N CYS A 413 -21.25 -8.84 7.78
CA CYS A 413 -22.27 -8.75 8.82
C CYS A 413 -22.10 -9.91 9.82
N GLY A 414 -21.96 -9.58 11.10
CA GLY A 414 -21.97 -10.53 12.20
C GLY A 414 -23.33 -11.25 12.32
N HIS A 415 -23.29 -12.51 12.74
CA HIS A 415 -24.50 -13.29 13.05
C HIS A 415 -24.37 -14.16 14.31
N ALA A 416 -23.18 -14.26 14.89
CA ALA A 416 -22.82 -15.11 16.03
C ALA A 416 -21.58 -14.56 16.76
N ILE A 417 -21.37 -15.02 18.00
CA ILE A 417 -20.23 -14.58 18.82
C ILE A 417 -19.37 -15.79 19.17
N TRP A 418 -18.14 -15.83 18.67
CA TRP A 418 -17.12 -16.77 19.10
C TRP A 418 -16.49 -16.26 20.40
N LEU A 419 -16.54 -17.07 21.45
CA LEU A 419 -16.04 -16.72 22.79
C LEU A 419 -14.55 -17.02 22.97
N GLY A 420 -13.92 -17.68 21.99
CA GLY A 420 -12.57 -18.21 22.12
C GLY A 420 -12.57 -19.70 22.46
N GLY A 421 -11.50 -20.40 22.08
CA GLY A 421 -11.31 -21.80 22.45
C GLY A 421 -10.20 -22.49 21.65
N PRO A 422 -9.80 -23.71 22.08
CA PRO A 422 -8.65 -24.43 21.52
C PRO A 422 -8.87 -24.96 20.10
N LYS A 423 -10.12 -24.98 19.62
CA LYS A 423 -10.48 -25.39 18.26
C LYS A 423 -10.64 -24.21 17.31
N ASN A 424 -10.35 -22.98 17.74
CA ASN A 424 -10.34 -21.79 16.90
C ASN A 424 -11.62 -21.64 16.06
N GLY A 425 -12.78 -21.89 16.67
CA GLY A 425 -14.11 -21.74 16.10
C GLY A 425 -14.64 -22.95 15.33
N TRP A 426 -13.86 -24.03 15.17
CA TRP A 426 -14.33 -25.26 14.52
C TRP A 426 -15.19 -26.15 15.44
N ASP A 427 -15.27 -25.81 16.73
CA ASP A 427 -16.17 -26.44 17.68
C ASP A 427 -17.30 -25.47 18.03
N GLU A 428 -18.53 -25.89 17.82
CA GLU A 428 -19.72 -25.07 18.04
C GLU A 428 -19.92 -24.68 19.51
N ALA A 429 -19.39 -25.46 20.45
CA ALA A 429 -19.40 -25.12 21.87
C ALA A 429 -18.62 -23.84 22.21
N GLU A 430 -17.74 -23.39 21.30
CA GLU A 430 -16.99 -22.13 21.44
C GLU A 430 -17.81 -20.91 21.02
N TRP A 431 -19.05 -21.09 20.53
CA TRP A 431 -19.88 -20.02 19.99
C TRP A 431 -21.16 -19.81 20.80
N LEU A 432 -21.58 -18.55 20.90
CA LEU A 432 -22.93 -18.17 21.29
C LEU A 432 -23.77 -17.98 20.03
N ILE A 433 -24.64 -18.95 19.77
CA ILE A 433 -25.48 -19.03 18.59
C ILE A 433 -26.94 -19.14 19.02
N GLU A 434 -27.84 -18.52 18.25
CA GLU A 434 -29.28 -18.71 18.44
C GLU A 434 -29.67 -20.15 18.06
N GLY A 435 -30.60 -20.78 18.80
CA GLY A 435 -30.90 -22.21 18.60
C GLY A 435 -31.25 -22.62 17.16
N TYR A 436 -31.85 -21.74 16.36
CA TYR A 436 -32.16 -22.03 14.94
C TYR A 436 -30.98 -21.91 13.97
N LYS A 437 -29.82 -21.41 14.44
CA LYS A 437 -28.56 -21.26 13.70
C LYS A 437 -27.51 -22.31 14.10
N GLN A 438 -27.90 -23.31 14.90
CA GLN A 438 -27.01 -24.43 15.23
C GLN A 438 -26.57 -25.14 13.94
N GLY A 439 -25.30 -25.57 13.91
CA GLY A 439 -24.64 -26.13 12.73
C GLY A 439 -24.13 -25.10 11.70
N GLU A 440 -24.35 -23.80 11.89
CA GLU A 440 -23.92 -22.75 10.93
C GLU A 440 -22.49 -22.22 11.17
N THR A 441 -21.75 -22.75 12.15
CA THR A 441 -20.38 -22.29 12.45
C THR A 441 -19.43 -22.31 11.25
N PRO A 442 -19.43 -23.31 10.35
CA PRO A 442 -18.59 -23.27 9.15
C PRO A 442 -18.97 -22.11 8.22
N THR A 443 -20.25 -21.77 8.13
CA THR A 443 -20.75 -20.67 7.30
C THR A 443 -20.23 -19.32 7.81
N PHE A 444 -20.23 -19.10 9.13
CA PHE A 444 -19.70 -17.86 9.71
C PHE A 444 -18.18 -17.72 9.49
N ILE A 445 -17.44 -18.84 9.57
CA ILE A 445 -16.01 -18.88 9.23
C ILE A 445 -15.80 -18.49 7.75
N GLU A 446 -16.61 -19.02 6.83
CA GLU A 446 -16.50 -18.68 5.41
C GLU A 446 -16.89 -17.21 5.12
N HIS A 447 -17.83 -16.61 5.86
CA HIS A 447 -18.11 -15.17 5.76
C HIS A 447 -16.87 -14.34 6.10
N ILE A 448 -16.19 -14.69 7.20
CA ILE A 448 -14.96 -14.01 7.63
C ILE A 448 -13.86 -14.16 6.57
N LYS A 449 -13.62 -15.39 6.10
CA LYS A 449 -12.63 -15.67 5.07
C LYS A 449 -12.92 -14.93 3.77
N ALA A 450 -14.17 -14.90 3.32
CA ALA A 450 -14.56 -14.19 2.11
C ALA A 450 -14.31 -12.68 2.21
N GLY A 451 -14.61 -12.06 3.36
CA GLY A 451 -14.29 -10.65 3.61
C GLY A 451 -12.79 -10.35 3.54
N VAL A 452 -11.98 -11.16 4.22
CA VAL A 452 -10.50 -11.02 4.20
C VAL A 452 -9.93 -11.29 2.80
N GLN A 453 -10.49 -12.26 2.08
CA GLN A 453 -10.06 -12.59 0.73
C GLN A 453 -10.36 -11.45 -0.25
N LEU A 454 -11.55 -10.85 -0.19
CA LEU A 454 -11.90 -9.67 -0.98
C LEU A 454 -10.96 -8.50 -0.68
N LEU A 455 -10.66 -8.25 0.60
CA LEU A 455 -9.71 -7.22 1.02
C LEU A 455 -8.31 -7.48 0.43
N SER A 456 -7.83 -8.73 0.44
CA SER A 456 -6.51 -9.08 -0.12
C SER A 456 -6.39 -8.85 -1.64
N GLN A 457 -7.51 -8.83 -2.35
CA GLN A 457 -7.57 -8.73 -3.81
C GLN A 457 -7.79 -7.29 -4.31
N ASP A 458 -8.16 -6.38 -3.42
CA ASP A 458 -8.51 -5.00 -3.76
C ASP A 458 -7.81 -4.01 -2.84
N ALA A 459 -6.74 -3.40 -3.33
CA ALA A 459 -5.97 -2.39 -2.60
C ALA A 459 -6.77 -1.09 -2.32
N ASP A 460 -7.97 -0.94 -2.91
CA ASP A 460 -8.89 0.16 -2.65
C ASP A 460 -9.95 -0.14 -1.59
N ALA A 461 -9.94 -1.37 -1.07
CA ALA A 461 -10.98 -1.85 -0.18
C ALA A 461 -10.63 -1.61 1.29
N VAL A 462 -11.68 -1.38 2.06
CA VAL A 462 -11.66 -1.37 3.53
C VAL A 462 -12.69 -2.37 4.00
N LEU A 463 -12.30 -3.24 4.91
CA LEU A 463 -13.14 -4.26 5.51
C LEU A 463 -13.75 -3.73 6.80
N VAL A 464 -15.06 -3.78 6.93
CA VAL A 464 -15.75 -3.58 8.21
C VAL A 464 -16.32 -4.92 8.67
N PHE A 465 -15.88 -5.40 9.83
CA PHE A 465 -16.66 -6.37 10.59
C PHE A 465 -17.73 -5.59 11.36
N SER A 466 -19.01 -5.86 11.09
CA SER A 466 -20.12 -5.09 11.66
C SER A 466 -21.02 -5.98 12.51
N GLY A 467 -21.44 -5.48 13.67
CA GLY A 467 -22.35 -6.17 14.58
C GLY A 467 -22.00 -5.91 16.04
N GLY A 468 -22.98 -5.48 16.83
CA GLY A 468 -22.81 -5.10 18.22
C GLY A 468 -22.95 -6.24 19.22
N PRO A 469 -22.84 -5.95 20.54
CA PRO A 469 -23.01 -6.93 21.60
C PRO A 469 -24.51 -7.19 21.84
N THR A 470 -25.10 -8.07 21.04
CA THR A 470 -26.54 -8.36 21.05
C THR A 470 -26.96 -9.43 22.07
N ARG A 471 -26.00 -10.03 22.79
CA ARG A 471 -26.17 -11.13 23.74
C ARG A 471 -25.98 -10.68 25.18
N LYS A 472 -26.85 -11.11 26.09
CA LYS A 472 -26.75 -10.78 27.53
C LYS A 472 -25.60 -11.51 28.22
N GLU A 473 -25.19 -12.62 27.64
CA GLU A 473 -24.16 -13.53 28.12
C GLU A 473 -22.77 -12.90 28.02
N THR A 474 -22.57 -11.93 27.12
CA THR A 474 -21.25 -11.33 26.88
C THR A 474 -21.33 -9.91 26.35
N ARG A 475 -20.36 -9.07 26.74
CA ARG A 475 -20.15 -7.74 26.15
C ARG A 475 -19.38 -7.78 24.83
N LEU A 476 -18.86 -8.95 24.44
CA LEU A 476 -18.16 -9.13 23.18
C LEU A 476 -19.13 -8.86 22.03
N SER A 477 -18.78 -7.95 21.13
CA SER A 477 -19.58 -7.68 19.94
C SER A 477 -19.39 -8.77 18.89
N GLU A 478 -20.37 -8.93 17.99
CA GLU A 478 -20.24 -9.84 16.85
C GLU A 478 -19.06 -9.43 15.96
N ALA A 479 -18.84 -8.12 15.76
CA ALA A 479 -17.72 -7.56 15.02
C ALA A 479 -16.34 -7.95 15.61
N GLN A 480 -16.14 -7.68 16.90
CA GLN A 480 -14.90 -8.02 17.60
C GLN A 480 -14.68 -9.54 17.67
N SER A 481 -15.76 -10.31 17.81
CA SER A 481 -15.72 -11.78 17.73
C SER A 481 -15.15 -12.27 16.40
N TYR A 482 -15.64 -11.73 15.27
CA TYR A 482 -15.18 -12.12 13.93
C TYR A 482 -13.72 -11.74 13.71
N HIS A 483 -13.31 -10.54 14.16
CA HIS A 483 -11.92 -10.11 14.14
C HIS A 483 -11.01 -11.03 14.96
N ASN A 484 -11.43 -11.40 16.18
CA ASN A 484 -10.68 -12.30 17.04
C ASN A 484 -10.48 -13.68 16.39
N LEU A 485 -11.53 -14.22 15.76
CA LEU A 485 -11.48 -15.51 15.08
C LEU A 485 -10.54 -15.47 13.87
N ALA A 486 -10.62 -14.40 13.07
CA ALA A 486 -9.74 -14.18 11.93
C ALA A 486 -8.27 -14.15 12.36
N ARG A 487 -7.97 -13.47 13.47
CA ARG A 487 -6.63 -13.43 14.07
C ARG A 487 -6.19 -14.80 14.58
N ALA A 488 -7.05 -15.52 15.31
CA ALA A 488 -6.74 -16.84 15.87
C ALA A 488 -6.43 -17.89 14.79
N ASN A 489 -7.06 -17.78 13.62
CA ASN A 489 -6.83 -18.64 12.47
C ASN A 489 -5.80 -18.08 11.46
N ALA A 490 -5.13 -16.98 11.81
CA ALA A 490 -4.14 -16.31 10.98
C ALA A 490 -4.63 -15.94 9.56
N TYR A 491 -5.94 -15.65 9.39
CA TYR A 491 -6.50 -15.28 8.09
C TYR A 491 -5.93 -13.97 7.56
N PHE A 492 -5.52 -13.05 8.44
CA PHE A 492 -4.86 -11.81 8.05
C PHE A 492 -3.48 -12.02 7.40
N ASN A 493 -2.90 -13.23 7.46
CA ASN A 493 -1.69 -13.56 6.70
C ASN A 493 -1.94 -13.62 5.18
N LEU A 494 -3.21 -13.64 4.75
CA LEU A 494 -3.58 -13.48 3.34
C LEU A 494 -3.40 -12.04 2.86
N LEU A 495 -3.37 -11.07 3.78
CA LEU A 495 -3.11 -9.67 3.45
C LEU A 495 -1.61 -9.47 3.22
N PRO A 496 -1.21 -8.50 2.39
CA PRO A 496 0.19 -8.07 2.31
C PRO A 496 0.71 -7.81 3.73
N PRO A 497 1.96 -8.16 4.07
CA PRO A 497 2.44 -8.13 5.45
C PRO A 497 2.37 -6.71 6.04
N LEU A 498 1.32 -6.43 6.81
CA LEU A 498 1.15 -5.20 7.58
C LEU A 498 2.12 -5.26 8.77
N THR A 499 2.75 -4.13 9.10
CA THR A 499 3.67 -3.98 10.24
C THR A 499 3.03 -4.52 11.53
N ASP A 500 3.82 -5.16 12.41
CA ASP A 500 3.39 -5.69 13.71
C ASP A 500 2.99 -4.58 14.73
N ASP A 501 2.68 -3.38 14.25
CA ASP A 501 2.04 -2.32 15.01
C ASP A 501 0.53 -2.40 14.71
N ASP A 502 -0.27 -2.70 15.75
CA ASP A 502 -1.75 -2.77 15.68
C ASP A 502 -2.36 -1.55 14.96
N ASP A 503 -1.70 -0.38 14.99
CA ASP A 503 -2.13 0.88 14.38
C ASP A 503 -2.32 0.84 12.84
N ASN A 504 -1.74 -0.14 12.12
CA ASN A 504 -1.83 -0.19 10.65
C ASN A 504 -2.91 -1.17 10.13
N ASN A 505 -3.35 -2.14 10.94
CA ASN A 505 -4.52 -2.95 10.63
C ASN A 505 -5.80 -2.11 10.71
N ASP A 506 -5.84 -1.19 11.67
CA ASP A 506 -6.93 -0.23 11.81
C ASP A 506 -7.16 0.55 10.50
N ARG A 507 -6.08 0.85 9.73
CA ARG A 507 -6.19 1.58 8.45
C ARG A 507 -7.12 0.95 7.40
N ILE A 508 -7.27 -0.38 7.39
CA ILE A 508 -8.05 -1.10 6.36
C ILE A 508 -9.04 -2.11 6.93
N ILE A 509 -9.01 -2.39 8.23
CA ILE A 509 -9.99 -3.23 8.94
C ILE A 509 -10.59 -2.40 10.06
N ILE A 510 -11.90 -2.18 10.01
CA ILE A 510 -12.66 -1.39 10.97
C ILE A 510 -13.62 -2.31 11.71
N LEU A 511 -13.78 -2.10 13.02
CA LEU A 511 -14.81 -2.77 13.82
C LEU A 511 -15.98 -1.81 14.05
N GLU A 512 -17.17 -2.19 13.58
CA GLU A 512 -18.40 -1.45 13.84
C GLU A 512 -19.28 -2.20 14.86
N GLU A 513 -19.04 -1.91 16.13
CA GLU A 513 -19.62 -2.63 17.27
C GLU A 513 -20.97 -2.06 17.75
N ARG A 514 -21.57 -1.12 17.02
CA ARG A 514 -22.85 -0.48 17.42
C ARG A 514 -24.06 -1.03 16.68
N ALA A 515 -23.86 -1.82 15.63
CA ALA A 515 -24.94 -2.32 14.80
C ALA A 515 -25.79 -3.39 15.53
N LEU A 516 -27.04 -3.07 15.87
CA LEU A 516 -27.95 -3.97 16.59
C LEU A 516 -28.93 -4.74 15.67
N ASP A 517 -28.95 -4.41 14.38
CA ASP A 517 -29.75 -5.08 13.36
C ASP A 517 -29.09 -4.98 11.97
N SER A 518 -29.68 -5.63 10.97
CA SER A 518 -29.11 -5.70 9.62
C SER A 518 -29.12 -4.37 8.86
N TYR A 519 -30.00 -3.43 9.20
CA TYR A 519 -29.99 -2.10 8.62
C TYR A 519 -28.85 -1.27 9.20
N SER A 520 -28.70 -1.31 10.53
CA SER A 520 -27.61 -0.66 11.26
C SER A 520 -26.24 -1.21 10.86
N ASN A 521 -26.11 -2.50 10.51
CA ASN A 521 -24.87 -3.07 9.98
C ASN A 521 -24.37 -2.28 8.77
N ILE A 522 -25.25 -1.92 7.84
CA ILE A 522 -24.86 -1.20 6.63
C ILE A 522 -24.63 0.29 6.94
N LEU A 523 -25.60 0.93 7.60
CA LEU A 523 -25.55 2.38 7.83
C LEU A 523 -24.38 2.79 8.73
N PHE A 524 -24.15 2.08 9.83
CA PHE A 524 -23.04 2.42 10.72
C PHE A 524 -21.69 2.11 10.06
N SER A 525 -21.58 1.07 9.24
CA SER A 525 -20.33 0.78 8.52
C SER A 525 -19.97 1.88 7.51
N LEU A 526 -20.96 2.48 6.82
CA LEU A 526 -20.73 3.65 5.95
C LEU A 526 -20.15 4.82 6.75
N ILE A 527 -20.71 5.09 7.94
CA ILE A 527 -20.25 6.18 8.80
C ILE A 527 -18.87 5.87 9.40
N ALA A 528 -18.64 4.61 9.80
CA ALA A 528 -17.36 4.15 10.32
C ALA A 528 -16.26 4.35 9.28
N PHE A 529 -16.50 3.96 8.02
CA PHE A 529 -15.62 4.24 6.89
C PHE A 529 -15.31 5.74 6.77
N TRP A 530 -16.34 6.59 6.67
CA TRP A 530 -16.14 8.03 6.49
C TRP A 530 -15.38 8.68 7.65
N ARG A 531 -15.70 8.30 8.89
CA ARG A 531 -15.01 8.78 10.09
C ARG A 531 -13.54 8.35 10.10
N HIS A 532 -13.31 7.10 9.76
CA HIS A 532 -12.00 6.49 9.77
C HIS A 532 -11.05 7.09 8.72
N HIS A 533 -11.60 7.56 7.58
CA HIS A 533 -10.86 8.33 6.58
C HIS A 533 -10.92 9.84 6.82
N HIS A 534 -10.78 10.25 8.07
CA HIS A 534 -10.68 11.66 8.51
C HIS A 534 -11.79 12.56 7.96
N HIS A 535 -13.01 12.03 7.83
CA HIS A 535 -14.18 12.76 7.35
C HIS A 535 -14.07 13.27 5.90
N ALA A 536 -13.13 12.74 5.11
CA ALA A 536 -12.82 13.26 3.78
C ALA A 536 -13.67 12.64 2.66
N VAL A 537 -14.07 11.38 2.80
CA VAL A 537 -14.61 10.58 1.68
C VAL A 537 -15.67 9.57 2.12
N TRP A 538 -16.69 9.38 1.28
CA TRP A 538 -17.65 8.29 1.39
C TRP A 538 -17.30 7.19 0.37
N PRO A 539 -17.59 5.91 0.66
CA PRO A 539 -17.25 4.84 -0.27
C PRO A 539 -18.06 5.01 -1.57
N ALA A 540 -17.38 4.86 -2.70
CA ALA A 540 -17.98 4.88 -4.03
C ALA A 540 -18.66 3.54 -4.39
N ARG A 541 -18.17 2.44 -3.81
CA ARG A 541 -18.66 1.07 -4.02
C ARG A 541 -18.83 0.34 -2.68
N LEU A 542 -19.81 -0.55 -2.61
CA LEU A 542 -20.10 -1.39 -1.45
C LEU A 542 -20.09 -2.88 -1.87
N THR A 543 -19.50 -3.75 -1.05
CA THR A 543 -19.70 -5.21 -1.16
C THR A 543 -20.15 -5.75 0.19
N ILE A 544 -21.26 -6.49 0.22
CA ILE A 544 -21.79 -7.08 1.46
C ILE A 544 -21.55 -8.60 1.45
N VAL A 545 -20.96 -9.12 2.51
CA VAL A 545 -20.79 -10.56 2.76
C VAL A 545 -21.77 -11.00 3.83
N SER A 546 -22.65 -11.94 3.48
CA SER A 546 -23.69 -12.46 4.39
C SER A 546 -24.28 -13.78 3.84
N HIS A 547 -25.33 -14.28 4.47
CA HIS A 547 -26.14 -15.37 3.92
C HIS A 547 -26.78 -14.98 2.58
N ALA A 548 -26.79 -15.89 1.61
CA ALA A 548 -27.30 -15.62 0.26
C ALA A 548 -28.79 -15.26 0.28
N PHE A 549 -29.59 -15.95 1.09
CA PHE A 549 -31.02 -15.65 1.26
C PHE A 549 -31.30 -14.25 1.85
N LYS A 550 -30.31 -13.55 2.43
CA LYS A 550 -30.48 -12.18 2.93
C LYS A 550 -30.30 -11.10 1.86
N ARG A 551 -29.87 -11.47 0.64
CA ARG A 551 -29.55 -10.52 -0.43
C ARG A 551 -30.68 -9.51 -0.67
N THR A 552 -31.91 -9.98 -0.90
CA THR A 552 -33.05 -9.10 -1.20
C THR A 552 -33.28 -8.08 -0.09
N ARG A 553 -33.20 -8.50 1.18
CA ARG A 553 -33.39 -7.60 2.33
C ARG A 553 -32.25 -6.60 2.46
N LEU A 554 -31.00 -7.05 2.31
CA LEU A 554 -29.81 -6.21 2.53
C LEU A 554 -29.59 -5.22 1.38
N VAL A 555 -29.71 -5.68 0.14
CA VAL A 555 -29.46 -4.88 -1.07
C VAL A 555 -30.73 -4.12 -1.45
N ASP A 556 -31.79 -4.83 -1.84
CA ASP A 556 -32.98 -4.21 -2.43
C ASP A 556 -33.83 -3.49 -1.37
N GLY A 557 -33.73 -3.90 -0.10
CA GLY A 557 -34.35 -3.24 1.04
C GLY A 557 -33.46 -2.16 1.67
N HIS A 558 -32.42 -2.56 2.42
CA HIS A 558 -31.65 -1.64 3.25
C HIS A 558 -30.77 -0.67 2.44
N CYS A 559 -29.99 -1.13 1.46
CA CYS A 559 -29.18 -0.20 0.65
C CYS A 559 -30.07 0.80 -0.10
N ALA A 560 -31.21 0.35 -0.63
CA ALA A 560 -32.20 1.22 -1.26
C ALA A 560 -32.74 2.27 -0.28
N ALA A 561 -33.17 1.86 0.92
CA ALA A 561 -33.65 2.76 1.97
C ALA A 561 -32.58 3.76 2.43
N ILE A 562 -31.33 3.32 2.58
CA ILE A 562 -30.18 4.18 2.92
C ILE A 562 -29.89 5.20 1.80
N GLY A 563 -30.33 4.91 0.57
CA GLY A 563 -30.07 5.72 -0.62
C GLY A 563 -28.68 5.45 -1.21
N PHE A 564 -28.13 4.24 -1.01
CA PHE A 564 -26.90 3.83 -1.68
C PHE A 564 -27.22 3.31 -3.09
N PRO A 565 -26.52 3.78 -4.14
CA PRO A 565 -26.80 3.39 -5.52
C PRO A 565 -26.60 1.89 -5.76
N LEU A 566 -27.67 1.18 -6.12
CA LEU A 566 -27.69 -0.29 -6.17
C LEU A 566 -26.77 -0.87 -7.25
N ASP A 567 -26.51 -0.13 -8.34
CA ASP A 567 -25.53 -0.48 -9.38
C ASP A 567 -24.09 -0.54 -8.86
N ARG A 568 -23.84 0.06 -7.68
CA ARG A 568 -22.54 0.06 -6.99
C ARG A 568 -22.50 -0.87 -5.78
N VAL A 569 -23.49 -1.77 -5.64
CA VAL A 569 -23.56 -2.74 -4.54
C VAL A 569 -23.28 -4.15 -5.06
N GLY A 570 -22.14 -4.72 -4.66
CA GLY A 570 -21.83 -6.13 -4.76
C GLY A 570 -22.38 -6.93 -3.57
N PHE A 571 -22.61 -8.22 -3.77
CA PHE A 571 -23.06 -9.13 -2.71
C PHE A 571 -22.40 -10.50 -2.84
N VAL A 572 -21.82 -10.99 -1.74
CA VAL A 572 -21.29 -12.35 -1.63
C VAL A 572 -22.17 -13.12 -0.65
N GLY A 573 -22.97 -14.02 -1.21
CA GLY A 573 -23.88 -14.88 -0.46
C GLY A 573 -23.25 -16.24 -0.19
N ILE A 574 -23.17 -16.64 1.08
CA ILE A 574 -22.67 -17.95 1.50
C ILE A 574 -23.67 -18.54 2.50
N ASP A 575 -24.27 -19.67 2.15
CA ASP A 575 -25.29 -20.34 2.96
C ASP A 575 -24.76 -21.65 3.58
N PRO A 576 -25.36 -22.13 4.67
CA PRO A 576 -25.08 -23.45 5.21
C PRO A 576 -25.41 -24.57 4.20
N PRO A 577 -24.68 -25.69 4.23
CA PRO A 577 -25.00 -26.86 3.41
C PRO A 577 -26.47 -27.30 3.59
N GLY A 578 -27.16 -27.60 2.48
CA GLY A 578 -28.55 -28.10 2.49
C GLY A 578 -29.66 -27.03 2.45
N VAL A 579 -29.31 -25.74 2.42
CA VAL A 579 -30.30 -24.64 2.29
C VAL A 579 -30.65 -24.34 0.81
N GLU A 580 -29.82 -24.81 -0.13
CA GLU A 580 -29.90 -24.58 -1.58
C GLU A 580 -31.22 -25.07 -2.23
N GLY A 581 -31.98 -25.96 -1.56
CA GLY A 581 -33.24 -26.53 -2.05
C GLY A 581 -34.53 -25.97 -1.43
N MET A 582 -34.46 -25.12 -0.39
CA MET A 582 -35.67 -24.68 0.34
C MET A 582 -36.38 -23.45 -0.26
N MET A 583 -35.75 -22.74 -1.20
CA MET A 583 -36.34 -21.56 -1.87
C MET A 583 -37.11 -21.88 -3.17
N GLY A 584 -37.16 -23.14 -3.60
CA GLY A 584 -37.95 -23.58 -4.77
C GLY A 584 -39.47 -23.44 -4.63
N LEU A 585 -39.97 -22.94 -3.48
CA LEU A 585 -41.38 -22.76 -3.17
C LEU A 585 -41.90 -21.33 -3.43
N GLU A 586 -41.09 -20.42 -4.00
CA GLU A 586 -41.56 -19.07 -4.38
C GLU A 586 -42.31 -19.02 -5.73
N ALA A 587 -42.36 -20.11 -6.50
CA ALA A 587 -43.09 -20.19 -7.77
C ALA A 587 -44.26 -21.20 -7.82
N GLY A 588 -44.50 -21.96 -6.74
CA GLY A 588 -45.39 -23.14 -6.77
C GLY A 588 -46.69 -23.05 -5.96
N ALA A 589 -46.94 -21.95 -5.24
CA ALA A 589 -48.07 -21.84 -4.30
C ALA A 589 -49.43 -21.53 -4.97
N ALA A 590 -49.56 -21.75 -6.28
CA ALA A 590 -50.84 -21.67 -7.01
C ALA A 590 -51.37 -23.03 -7.49
N ALA A 591 -50.63 -24.15 -7.30
CA ALA A 591 -50.98 -25.42 -7.96
C ALA A 591 -51.14 -26.65 -7.06
N ALA A 592 -50.90 -26.58 -5.75
CA ALA A 592 -50.99 -27.75 -4.87
C ALA A 592 -52.23 -27.74 -3.95
N ALA A 593 -53.40 -27.69 -4.57
CA ALA A 593 -54.69 -28.00 -3.93
C ALA A 593 -55.31 -29.24 -4.57
N ALA A 594 -54.55 -30.34 -4.67
CA ALA A 594 -55.06 -31.67 -5.00
C ALA A 594 -53.96 -32.73 -4.85
N ALA A 595 -53.90 -33.43 -3.72
CA ALA A 595 -53.52 -34.85 -3.61
C ALA A 595 -53.41 -35.23 -2.12
N THR A 596 -54.36 -36.02 -1.66
CA THR A 596 -54.37 -36.69 -0.35
C THR A 596 -53.71 -38.06 -0.48
N THR A 597 -53.10 -38.54 0.62
CA THR A 597 -52.63 -39.92 0.91
C THR A 597 -51.42 -40.40 0.08
N VAL A 598 -50.34 -40.97 0.65
CA VAL A 598 -50.23 -42.21 1.45
C VAL A 598 -48.98 -42.14 2.36
N GLY A 599 -49.01 -42.83 3.51
CA GLY A 599 -48.02 -42.76 4.59
C GLY A 599 -46.70 -43.53 4.44
N GLY A 600 -45.88 -43.42 5.48
CA GLY A 600 -44.62 -44.13 5.71
C GLY A 600 -43.97 -43.65 7.01
N GLU A 601 -43.49 -44.58 7.82
CA GLU A 601 -43.14 -44.48 9.25
C GLU A 601 -41.77 -43.85 9.56
N ILE A 602 -41.72 -43.14 10.69
CA ILE A 602 -40.67 -43.06 11.72
C ILE A 602 -39.23 -42.79 11.21
N GLU A 603 -38.92 -41.51 11.01
CA GLU A 603 -37.58 -40.96 11.21
C GLU A 603 -37.68 -39.84 12.27
N GLY A 604 -36.90 -40.01 13.34
CA GLY A 604 -36.74 -39.20 14.56
C GLY A 604 -37.62 -37.97 14.77
N GLU A 605 -38.50 -38.02 15.77
CA GLU A 605 -39.25 -36.87 16.30
C GLU A 605 -38.34 -35.65 16.59
N GLU A 606 -37.07 -35.85 16.97
CA GLU A 606 -36.09 -34.77 17.18
C GLU A 606 -35.67 -34.05 15.88
N GLU A 607 -35.47 -34.79 14.78
CA GLU A 607 -35.06 -34.23 13.49
C GLU A 607 -36.24 -33.49 12.81
N GLU A 608 -37.46 -33.99 13.02
CA GLU A 608 -38.69 -33.37 12.55
C GLU A 608 -39.02 -32.10 13.36
N GLU A 609 -38.78 -32.12 14.68
CA GLU A 609 -38.93 -30.95 15.56
C GLU A 609 -37.89 -29.86 15.25
N GLU A 610 -36.65 -30.23 14.92
CA GLU A 610 -35.59 -29.31 14.49
C GLU A 610 -35.89 -28.69 13.12
N LYS A 611 -36.33 -29.49 12.13
CA LYS A 611 -36.83 -29.00 10.83
C LYS A 611 -38.01 -28.05 11.01
N LYS A 612 -38.93 -28.33 11.94
CA LYS A 612 -40.09 -27.49 12.25
C LYS A 612 -39.69 -26.16 12.91
N LYS A 613 -38.76 -26.18 13.86
CA LYS A 613 -38.16 -24.96 14.46
C LYS A 613 -37.44 -24.10 13.41
N LYS A 614 -36.70 -24.73 12.49
CA LYS A 614 -36.01 -24.05 11.37
C LYS A 614 -37.01 -23.43 10.38
N ALA A 615 -38.10 -24.13 10.07
CA ALA A 615 -39.18 -23.62 9.23
C ALA A 615 -39.97 -22.48 9.89
N GLU A 616 -40.22 -22.52 11.20
CA GLU A 616 -40.85 -21.43 11.95
C GLU A 616 -39.93 -20.19 12.06
N ALA A 617 -38.63 -20.40 12.27
CA ALA A 617 -37.64 -19.32 12.22
C ALA A 617 -37.60 -18.65 10.83
N MET A 618 -37.66 -19.44 9.75
CA MET A 618 -37.74 -18.94 8.37
C MET A 618 -39.03 -18.16 8.09
N ARG A 619 -40.20 -18.60 8.61
CA ARG A 619 -41.43 -17.79 8.55
C ARG A 619 -41.27 -16.47 9.31
N GLY A 620 -40.57 -16.47 10.44
CA GLY A 620 -40.20 -15.27 11.18
C GLY A 620 -39.30 -14.31 10.39
N VAL A 621 -38.41 -14.82 9.55
CA VAL A 621 -37.59 -14.03 8.60
C VAL A 621 -38.46 -13.39 7.53
N GLN A 622 -39.40 -14.14 6.95
CA GLN A 622 -40.33 -13.65 5.91
C GLN A 622 -41.29 -12.57 6.44
N LEU A 623 -41.86 -12.76 7.63
CA LEU A 623 -42.63 -11.74 8.37
C LEU A 623 -41.79 -10.50 8.68
N THR A 624 -40.51 -10.67 9.00
CA THR A 624 -39.59 -9.55 9.27
C THR A 624 -39.26 -8.77 7.99
N MET A 625 -39.23 -9.40 6.81
CA MET A 625 -39.05 -8.69 5.54
C MET A 625 -40.23 -7.76 5.22
N GLY A 626 -41.46 -8.19 5.49
CA GLY A 626 -42.65 -7.33 5.35
C GLY A 626 -42.58 -6.06 6.22
N LEU A 627 -42.12 -6.21 7.47
CA LEU A 627 -41.95 -5.07 8.38
C LEU A 627 -40.92 -4.04 7.87
N TRP A 628 -39.81 -4.48 7.28
CA TRP A 628 -38.82 -3.57 6.72
C TRP A 628 -39.24 -2.92 5.40
N ALA A 629 -40.18 -3.51 4.67
CA ALA A 629 -40.75 -2.86 3.48
C ALA A 629 -41.68 -1.69 3.86
N GLU A 630 -42.41 -1.82 4.96
CA GLU A 630 -43.30 -0.77 5.49
C GLU A 630 -42.57 0.27 6.36
N ASP A 631 -41.50 -0.14 7.04
CA ASP A 631 -40.65 0.71 7.88
C ASP A 631 -39.17 0.60 7.45
N PRO A 632 -38.81 1.21 6.30
CA PRO A 632 -37.49 1.04 5.68
C PRO A 632 -36.33 1.59 6.51
N HIS A 633 -36.60 2.47 7.47
CA HIS A 633 -35.60 3.03 8.38
C HIS A 633 -35.66 2.42 9.79
N GLY A 634 -36.57 1.47 10.05
CA GLY A 634 -36.67 0.76 11.33
C GLY A 634 -36.98 1.67 12.51
N VAL A 635 -37.87 2.64 12.34
CA VAL A 635 -38.27 3.64 13.35
C VAL A 635 -39.61 3.31 13.98
N GLY A 636 -40.44 2.50 13.32
CA GLY A 636 -41.69 1.99 13.82
C GLY A 636 -41.51 1.11 15.04
N GLU A 637 -42.51 1.11 15.92
CA GLU A 637 -42.43 0.50 17.26
C GLU A 637 -42.03 -0.99 17.25
N ALA A 638 -42.42 -1.74 16.22
CA ALA A 638 -42.06 -3.15 16.09
C ALA A 638 -40.54 -3.35 15.89
N LEU A 639 -39.92 -2.60 14.98
CA LEU A 639 -38.49 -2.72 14.69
C LEU A 639 -37.64 -2.00 15.75
N ALA A 640 -38.07 -0.82 16.20
CA ALA A 640 -37.44 -0.10 17.30
C ALA A 640 -37.47 -0.92 18.61
N GLY A 641 -38.59 -1.60 18.90
CA GLY A 641 -38.74 -2.50 20.03
C GLY A 641 -37.79 -3.70 19.97
N LYS A 642 -37.64 -4.33 18.80
CA LYS A 642 -36.64 -5.41 18.58
C LYS A 642 -35.22 -4.89 18.82
N ARG A 643 -34.89 -3.69 18.35
CA ARG A 643 -33.57 -3.07 18.56
C ARG A 643 -33.31 -2.80 20.03
N ARG A 644 -34.28 -2.23 20.76
CA ARG A 644 -34.20 -2.05 22.23
C ARG A 644 -33.98 -3.38 22.95
N GLY A 645 -34.68 -4.44 22.54
CA GLY A 645 -34.52 -5.78 23.11
C GLY A 645 -33.12 -6.38 22.94
N ARG A 646 -32.43 -6.06 21.84
CA ARG A 646 -31.04 -6.48 21.57
C ARG A 646 -30.00 -5.59 22.26
N ASN A 647 -30.35 -4.36 22.63
CA ASN A 647 -29.44 -3.40 23.25
C ASN A 647 -29.22 -3.66 24.76
N CYS A 648 -28.89 -4.89 25.13
CA CYS A 648 -28.76 -5.29 26.53
C CYS A 648 -27.61 -4.61 27.28
N TRP A 649 -26.68 -3.98 26.56
CA TRP A 649 -25.52 -3.27 27.12
C TRP A 649 -25.57 -1.74 26.95
N GLY A 650 -26.68 -1.19 26.47
CA GLY A 650 -26.87 0.27 26.38
C GLY A 650 -25.96 0.96 25.37
N VAL A 651 -25.62 0.29 24.28
CA VAL A 651 -24.81 0.84 23.19
C VAL A 651 -25.55 2.01 22.56
N HIS A 652 -24.90 3.18 22.49
CA HIS A 652 -25.51 4.35 21.86
C HIS A 652 -25.85 4.10 20.39
N GLN A 653 -26.93 4.72 19.92
CA GLN A 653 -27.44 4.60 18.55
C GLN A 653 -27.48 5.96 17.83
N ARG A 654 -26.58 6.88 18.23
CA ARG A 654 -26.34 8.12 17.47
C ARG A 654 -25.45 7.81 16.27
N LEU A 655 -25.78 8.38 15.12
CA LEU A 655 -25.02 8.21 13.89
C LEU A 655 -23.70 9.00 14.01
N PHE A 656 -23.81 10.25 14.49
CA PHE A 656 -22.69 11.18 14.67
C PHE A 656 -22.42 11.49 16.14
N LEU A 657 -21.16 11.78 16.46
CA LEU A 657 -20.71 12.08 17.82
C LEU A 657 -21.30 13.41 18.33
N ASP A 658 -21.34 14.41 17.45
CA ASP A 658 -21.85 15.75 17.73
C ASP A 658 -22.47 16.42 16.51
N GLY A 659 -22.93 17.66 16.70
CA GLY A 659 -23.57 18.45 15.64
C GLY A 659 -22.62 18.89 14.52
N GLU A 660 -21.33 19.06 14.79
CA GLU A 660 -20.34 19.46 13.78
C GLU A 660 -19.99 18.30 12.86
N GLU A 661 -19.77 17.10 13.42
CA GLU A 661 -19.55 15.88 12.65
C GLU A 661 -20.76 15.61 11.74
N ARG A 662 -21.97 15.76 12.26
CA ARG A 662 -23.21 15.65 11.47
C ARG A 662 -23.28 16.66 10.34
N LEU A 663 -22.95 17.94 10.57
CA LEU A 663 -22.95 18.96 9.51
C LEU A 663 -21.92 18.64 8.43
N ARG A 664 -20.71 18.23 8.83
CA ARG A 664 -19.61 17.85 7.92
C ARG A 664 -19.96 16.63 7.07
N SER A 665 -20.73 15.70 7.62
CA SER A 665 -21.14 14.48 6.94
C SER A 665 -21.95 14.75 5.67
N GLY A 666 -22.72 15.84 5.62
CA GLY A 666 -23.68 16.10 4.54
C GLY A 666 -24.87 15.13 4.51
N VAL A 667 -25.07 14.32 5.56
CA VAL A 667 -26.19 13.39 5.73
C VAL A 667 -27.29 14.07 6.55
N ASP A 668 -28.49 14.18 5.97
CA ASP A 668 -29.63 14.71 6.72
C ASP A 668 -30.23 13.61 7.63
N VAL A 669 -30.23 13.88 8.93
CA VAL A 669 -30.72 12.99 10.00
C VAL A 669 -31.69 13.73 10.92
N ARG A 670 -32.59 12.99 11.56
CA ARG A 670 -33.45 13.49 12.65
C ARG A 670 -33.15 12.74 13.93
N VAL A 671 -33.20 13.46 15.06
CA VAL A 671 -33.02 12.89 16.39
C VAL A 671 -34.40 12.44 16.92
N LEU A 672 -34.50 11.21 17.40
CA LEU A 672 -35.71 10.67 18.03
C LEU A 672 -35.78 11.03 19.51
N GLU A 673 -36.94 10.80 20.15
CA GLU A 673 -37.14 11.08 21.57
C GLU A 673 -36.18 10.32 22.49
N ASP A 674 -35.75 9.13 22.09
CA ASP A 674 -34.76 8.32 22.80
C ASP A 674 -33.30 8.74 22.54
N GLY A 675 -33.09 9.83 21.80
CA GLY A 675 -31.78 10.37 21.44
C GLY A 675 -31.05 9.62 20.33
N SER A 676 -31.64 8.56 19.75
CA SER A 676 -31.08 7.91 18.56
C SER A 676 -31.26 8.80 17.32
N GLU A 677 -30.37 8.62 16.34
CA GLU A 677 -30.44 9.36 15.08
C GLU A 677 -30.87 8.43 13.95
N VAL A 678 -31.78 8.91 13.11
CA VAL A 678 -32.26 8.17 11.94
C VAL A 678 -32.20 9.04 10.70
N LEU A 679 -32.04 8.39 9.54
CA LEU A 679 -32.04 9.08 8.26
C LEU A 679 -33.37 9.80 8.01
N VAL A 680 -33.32 11.02 7.48
CA VAL A 680 -34.51 11.72 6.98
C VAL A 680 -34.85 11.18 5.60
N GLU A 681 -36.09 10.72 5.40
CA GLU A 681 -36.56 10.24 4.10
C GLU A 681 -36.42 11.34 3.02
N GLY A 682 -35.84 10.99 1.86
CA GLY A 682 -35.53 11.96 0.80
C GLY A 682 -34.44 13.00 1.15
N GLY A 683 -33.84 12.93 2.34
CA GLY A 683 -32.78 13.83 2.78
C GLY A 683 -31.46 13.65 2.00
N ARG A 684 -30.54 14.59 2.14
CA ARG A 684 -29.24 14.56 1.45
C ARG A 684 -28.43 13.32 1.83
N ARG A 685 -27.82 12.72 0.81
CA ARG A 685 -26.90 11.58 0.88
C ARG A 685 -25.66 11.90 0.05
N PRO A 686 -24.48 12.06 0.66
CA PRO A 686 -23.25 12.39 -0.07
C PRO A 686 -22.80 11.26 -0.98
N TRP A 687 -23.11 9.99 -0.65
CA TRP A 687 -22.86 8.82 -1.50
C TRP A 687 -23.83 8.67 -2.69
N GLY A 688 -24.89 9.48 -2.76
CA GLY A 688 -25.91 9.41 -3.82
C GLY A 688 -25.57 10.21 -5.08
N ARG A 689 -24.61 11.14 -5.05
CA ARG A 689 -24.26 12.00 -6.21
C ARG A 689 -23.18 11.37 -7.08
N VAL A 690 -23.37 11.42 -8.40
CA VAL A 690 -22.29 11.25 -9.38
C VAL A 690 -21.43 12.52 -9.30
N SER A 691 -20.15 12.37 -8.98
CA SER A 691 -19.18 13.46 -8.96
C SER A 691 -19.00 14.02 -10.38
N THR A 692 -19.71 15.08 -10.73
CA THR A 692 -19.31 16.00 -11.81
C THR A 692 -19.11 17.44 -11.34
N GLU A 693 -19.41 17.77 -10.08
CA GLU A 693 -19.20 19.12 -9.55
C GLU A 693 -18.71 19.05 -8.10
N THR A 694 -17.43 19.32 -7.90
CA THR A 694 -16.87 19.65 -6.59
C THR A 694 -17.41 21.04 -6.20
N PRO A 695 -18.09 21.22 -5.06
CA PRO A 695 -18.45 22.57 -4.62
C PRO A 695 -17.17 23.32 -4.23
N PRO A 696 -17.09 24.65 -4.47
CA PRO A 696 -15.92 25.43 -4.11
C PRO A 696 -15.78 25.47 -2.58
N VAL A 697 -14.62 25.06 -2.08
CA VAL A 697 -14.21 25.30 -0.71
C VAL A 697 -13.96 26.80 -0.57
N GLN A 698 -14.94 27.53 -0.02
CA GLN A 698 -14.73 28.91 0.41
C GLN A 698 -13.96 28.89 1.73
N PHE A 699 -12.67 29.19 1.67
CA PHE A 699 -11.93 29.63 2.85
C PHE A 699 -12.38 31.06 3.18
N THR A 700 -13.18 31.23 4.23
CA THR A 700 -13.33 32.54 4.88
C THR A 700 -12.06 32.84 5.68
N LYS A 701 -11.55 34.07 5.49
CA LYS A 701 -10.33 34.63 6.12
C LYS A 701 -10.28 34.51 7.62
#